data_AF-A0A7X7TCL4-F1
#
_entry.id   AF-A0A7X7TCL4-F1
#
_cell.length_a   1.000
_cell.length_b   1.000
_cell.length_c   1.000
_cell.angle_alpha   90.00
_cell.angle_beta   90.00
_cell.angle_gamma   90.00
#
_symmetry.space_group_name_H-M   'P 1'
#
loop_
_entity.id
_entity.type
_entity.pdbx_description
1 polymer ?
#
loop_
_entity_poly.entity_id
_entity_poly.type
_entity_poly.pdbx_seq_one_letter_code
_entity_poly.pdbx_strand_id
1 'polypeptide(L)'
;MKLHRVQTAIGVLLCLVAVCASTFGYSGGSGTAESPFVISSSADWKELTLTAADWAGHLILIADIDLEGGAASPIGSQQTPFTGFVDGNGHVIRNVVINQPTRTAVGLFGCLGKGSMILELGVDNIQILGRHYVGGIAGENSGRIDSCFVSGTVKGSGLDIGGLVGSNSGAIVSSYSTVSVTGSEHVGGLAGWNGEGSITSSYASGSVTGYYHIGGLVGGNIGTIYSSFATGPIRGNAYSIGGLVGVNSGTIHSCYSSGTIFGSGSGVGGLVGWNSDTILSSYATGSIAGSYRVGGLVGESFQGTTTQSFWDVETTGLAISEGGEGKTTAEMKKIATYTSAGWDFFGGPTDGPHKEWRMCSNGYAYPRLVWEFSRGGDFVCPDGVDVEDLMQLAESWLAADPNIVAGSDANGDHQVGLEDLAILSGSWLNGNLAFPRGRVAYWAMDDNAADTVVAETGGDGFDGSARRNTETMATEGRIGGALEFDGAGDWIDCGTDVKLFPEAWTVCAWVKCMDTATPTLISFGGSYPAVKLQQNDKGRPLIYLGQYNYRYFNAGAWTTLKDGQWHHVAFVVPGSQAEDITLATMYLDGQSVAAGATRSDGPQAAKTRLLIGINSATGQQRFAGAMDEVMLFNRALTEEEVQTLFGL
;
A
#
# COMPACT_ATOMS: atom_id res chain seq x y z
N MET A 1 -35.12 -48.04 -67.86
CA MET A 1 -34.37 -46.78 -67.97
C MET A 1 -34.16 -46.24 -66.55
N LYS A 2 -32.90 -46.24 -66.08
CA LYS A 2 -32.35 -45.67 -64.81
C LYS A 2 -32.87 -46.27 -63.48
N LEU A 3 -32.15 -47.24 -62.88
CA LEU A 3 -31.00 -47.17 -61.92
C LEU A 3 -31.48 -47.11 -60.44
N HIS A 4 -31.38 -48.22 -59.69
CA HIS A 4 -30.33 -48.55 -58.66
C HIS A 4 -30.55 -47.81 -57.31
N ARG A 5 -30.38 -48.38 -56.11
CA ARG A 5 -30.00 -49.72 -55.61
C ARG A 5 -30.29 -49.75 -54.08
N VAL A 6 -30.40 -50.98 -53.57
CA VAL A 6 -30.61 -51.46 -52.20
C VAL A 6 -29.49 -51.09 -51.20
N GLN A 7 -29.82 -50.88 -49.92
CA GLN A 7 -28.90 -51.05 -48.77
C GLN A 7 -29.55 -51.85 -47.60
N THR A 8 -28.95 -53.02 -47.37
CA THR A 8 -28.78 -53.87 -46.16
C THR A 8 -28.09 -53.09 -45.01
N ALA A 9 -27.98 -53.49 -43.74
CA ALA A 9 -28.50 -54.56 -42.88
C ALA A 9 -28.11 -54.18 -41.43
N ILE A 10 -28.87 -54.67 -40.46
CA ILE A 10 -28.70 -54.52 -39.01
C ILE A 10 -27.65 -55.52 -38.49
N GLY A 11 -26.80 -55.10 -37.54
CA GLY A 11 -25.90 -55.99 -36.80
C GLY A 11 -25.33 -55.31 -35.55
N VAL A 12 -25.94 -55.61 -34.40
CA VAL A 12 -25.55 -55.14 -33.06
C VAL A 12 -24.34 -55.94 -32.58
N LEU A 13 -23.25 -55.25 -32.19
CA LEU A 13 -22.13 -55.81 -31.44
C LEU A 13 -22.01 -55.04 -30.12
N LEU A 14 -22.45 -55.67 -29.03
CA LEU A 14 -22.29 -55.18 -27.66
C LEU A 14 -20.82 -55.38 -27.26
N CYS A 15 -20.02 -54.31 -27.29
CA CYS A 15 -18.68 -54.29 -26.72
C CYS A 15 -18.81 -53.89 -25.24
N LEU A 16 -18.44 -54.79 -24.32
CA LEU A 16 -18.22 -54.44 -22.92
C LEU A 16 -17.12 -53.37 -22.87
N VAL A 17 -17.50 -52.13 -22.65
CA VAL A 17 -16.56 -51.09 -22.22
C VAL A 17 -16.17 -51.44 -20.80
N ALA A 18 -14.94 -51.94 -20.64
CA ALA A 18 -14.25 -51.88 -19.38
C ALA A 18 -14.28 -50.42 -18.91
N VAL A 19 -14.90 -50.15 -17.76
CA VAL A 19 -14.71 -48.90 -17.04
C VAL A 19 -13.26 -48.90 -16.56
N CYS A 20 -12.37 -48.50 -17.46
CA CYS A 20 -10.99 -48.20 -17.19
C CYS A 20 -10.96 -46.75 -16.67
N ALA A 21 -10.33 -46.58 -15.50
CA ALA A 21 -9.87 -45.35 -14.86
C ALA A 21 -10.51 -44.03 -15.31
N SER A 22 -11.15 -43.32 -14.37
CA SER A 22 -11.34 -41.88 -14.47
C SER A 22 -9.98 -41.23 -14.77
N THR A 23 -9.78 -40.79 -16.02
CA THR A 23 -8.66 -39.93 -16.38
C THR A 23 -8.92 -38.59 -15.70
N PHE A 24 -8.29 -38.36 -14.55
CA PHE A 24 -8.12 -36.99 -14.09
C PHE A 24 -7.25 -36.30 -15.13
N GLY A 25 -7.81 -35.29 -15.76
CA GLY A 25 -7.14 -34.38 -16.68
C GLY A 25 -7.72 -32.99 -16.43
N TYR A 26 -7.12 -31.99 -17.05
CA TYR A 26 -7.60 -30.62 -16.95
C TYR A 26 -9.06 -30.49 -17.40
N SER A 27 -9.73 -29.42 -16.96
CA SER A 27 -11.09 -29.07 -17.35
C SER A 27 -11.28 -28.87 -18.87
N GLY A 28 -10.19 -28.81 -19.63
CA GLY A 28 -10.19 -28.76 -21.10
C GLY A 28 -8.79 -28.48 -21.66
N GLY A 29 -8.71 -28.46 -22.99
CA GLY A 29 -7.49 -28.07 -23.71
C GLY A 29 -6.48 -29.20 -23.92
N SER A 30 -5.47 -28.90 -24.74
CA SER A 30 -4.37 -29.81 -25.10
C SER A 30 -2.98 -29.21 -24.84
N GLY A 31 -2.91 -28.04 -24.21
CA GLY A 31 -1.66 -27.36 -23.88
C GLY A 31 -0.99 -26.61 -25.04
N THR A 32 -1.66 -26.47 -26.19
CA THR A 32 -1.17 -25.66 -27.31
C THR A 32 -1.68 -24.23 -27.21
N ALA A 33 -1.10 -23.29 -27.95
CA ALA A 33 -1.55 -21.89 -27.92
C ALA A 33 -3.03 -21.72 -28.32
N GLU A 34 -3.51 -22.51 -29.29
CA GLU A 34 -4.91 -22.48 -29.76
C GLU A 34 -5.87 -23.28 -28.88
N SER A 35 -5.33 -24.11 -27.97
CA SER A 35 -6.09 -25.00 -27.10
C SER A 35 -5.32 -25.16 -25.78
N PRO A 36 -5.21 -24.07 -24.98
CA PRO A 36 -4.48 -24.08 -23.71
C PRO A 36 -5.17 -24.99 -22.71
N PHE A 37 -4.41 -25.60 -21.79
CA PHE A 37 -4.98 -26.33 -20.67
C PHE A 37 -5.86 -25.39 -19.83
N VAL A 38 -7.10 -25.79 -19.63
CA VAL A 38 -8.10 -25.01 -18.92
C VAL A 38 -8.05 -25.36 -17.44
N ILE A 39 -7.73 -24.37 -16.61
CA ILE A 39 -7.69 -24.48 -15.16
C ILE A 39 -8.96 -23.81 -14.60
N SER A 40 -9.86 -24.62 -14.06
CA SER A 40 -11.12 -24.12 -13.47
C SER A 40 -11.33 -24.55 -12.02
N SER A 41 -10.44 -25.40 -11.50
CA SER A 41 -10.56 -25.96 -10.15
C SER A 41 -9.20 -26.23 -9.50
N SER A 42 -9.22 -26.41 -8.18
CA SER A 42 -8.04 -26.84 -7.42
C SER A 42 -7.54 -28.23 -7.82
N ALA A 43 -8.43 -29.08 -8.36
CA ALA A 43 -8.05 -30.38 -8.90
C ALA A 43 -7.20 -30.25 -10.18
N ASP A 44 -7.56 -29.33 -11.08
CA ASP A 44 -6.75 -29.03 -12.28
C ASP A 44 -5.38 -28.49 -11.90
N TRP A 45 -5.33 -27.59 -10.92
CA TRP A 45 -4.06 -27.06 -10.41
C TRP A 45 -3.19 -28.17 -9.83
N LYS A 46 -3.80 -29.08 -9.04
CA LYS A 46 -3.09 -30.22 -8.46
C LYS A 46 -2.57 -31.17 -9.53
N GLU A 47 -3.32 -31.41 -10.59
CA GLU A 47 -2.86 -32.22 -11.74
C GLU A 47 -1.59 -31.62 -12.37
N LEU A 48 -1.55 -30.30 -12.57
CA LEU A 48 -0.37 -29.61 -13.08
C LEU A 48 0.88 -29.83 -12.22
N THR A 49 0.72 -29.90 -10.89
CA THR A 49 1.85 -30.16 -9.98
C THR A 49 2.44 -31.58 -10.14
N LEU A 50 1.68 -32.52 -10.71
CA LEU A 50 2.07 -33.93 -10.86
C LEU A 50 2.56 -34.25 -12.27
N THR A 51 2.19 -33.46 -13.28
CA THR A 51 2.42 -33.79 -14.70
C THR A 51 3.47 -32.88 -15.32
N ALA A 52 4.76 -33.15 -15.02
CA ALA A 52 5.88 -32.34 -15.51
C ALA A 52 6.03 -32.27 -17.03
N ALA A 53 5.42 -33.19 -17.78
CA ALA A 53 5.37 -33.14 -19.24
C ALA A 53 4.57 -31.93 -19.76
N ASP A 54 3.67 -31.38 -18.95
CA ASP A 54 2.79 -30.27 -19.32
C ASP A 54 3.41 -28.91 -19.01
N TRP A 55 4.55 -28.86 -18.32
CA TRP A 55 5.22 -27.62 -17.90
C TRP A 55 5.81 -26.78 -19.04
N ALA A 56 5.72 -27.27 -20.28
CA ALA A 56 6.05 -26.53 -21.50
C ALA A 56 4.80 -26.04 -22.26
N GLY A 57 3.60 -26.39 -21.80
CA GLY A 57 2.34 -26.05 -22.45
C GLY A 57 1.81 -24.64 -22.14
N HIS A 58 0.71 -24.29 -22.79
CA HIS A 58 -0.08 -23.10 -22.52
C HIS A 58 -1.23 -23.41 -21.57
N LEU A 59 -1.47 -22.54 -20.59
CA LEU A 59 -2.49 -22.67 -19.57
C LEU A 59 -3.32 -21.38 -19.51
N ILE A 60 -4.62 -21.52 -19.22
CA ILE A 60 -5.52 -20.40 -18.98
C ILE A 60 -6.40 -20.68 -17.77
N LEU A 61 -6.52 -19.70 -16.87
CA LEU A 61 -7.51 -19.72 -15.80
C LEU A 61 -8.84 -19.18 -16.34
N ILE A 62 -9.93 -19.88 -16.01
CA ILE A 62 -11.30 -19.44 -16.34
C ILE A 62 -12.17 -19.23 -15.10
N ALA A 63 -11.56 -19.39 -13.93
CA ALA A 63 -12.17 -19.19 -12.63
C ALA A 63 -11.07 -18.92 -11.60
N ASP A 64 -11.45 -18.27 -10.50
CA ASP A 64 -10.59 -18.20 -9.33
C ASP A 64 -10.42 -19.59 -8.72
N ILE A 65 -9.21 -19.88 -8.24
CA ILE A 65 -8.83 -21.19 -7.71
C ILE A 65 -8.54 -21.07 -6.22
N ASP A 66 -9.31 -21.76 -5.38
CA ASP A 66 -9.04 -21.85 -3.95
C ASP A 66 -8.34 -23.18 -3.63
N LEU A 67 -7.13 -23.13 -3.08
CA LEU A 67 -6.38 -24.33 -2.66
C LEU A 67 -6.71 -24.76 -1.22
N GLU A 68 -7.66 -24.09 -0.56
CA GLU A 68 -8.23 -24.43 0.75
C GLU A 68 -7.18 -24.54 1.88
N GLY A 69 -6.03 -23.88 1.73
CA GLY A 69 -4.91 -24.03 2.68
C GLY A 69 -4.19 -25.39 2.59
N GLY A 70 -4.51 -26.20 1.58
CA GLY A 70 -3.86 -27.47 1.32
C GLY A 70 -2.37 -27.29 0.96
N ALA A 71 -1.55 -28.27 1.33
CA ALA A 71 -0.13 -28.25 1.00
C ALA A 71 0.07 -28.30 -0.52
N ALA A 72 0.62 -27.23 -1.09
CA ALA A 72 0.97 -27.14 -2.50
C ALA A 72 2.41 -27.59 -2.74
N SER A 73 2.66 -28.20 -3.90
CA SER A 73 4.01 -28.51 -4.38
C SER A 73 4.41 -27.48 -5.45
N PRO A 74 5.62 -26.89 -5.36
CA PRO A 74 6.13 -26.00 -6.39
C PRO A 74 6.17 -26.68 -7.77
N ILE A 75 5.69 -25.96 -8.80
CA ILE A 75 5.77 -26.35 -10.22
C ILE A 75 7.13 -25.96 -10.79
N GLY A 76 7.80 -26.85 -11.50
CA GLY A 76 9.15 -26.58 -11.99
C GLY A 76 10.24 -26.76 -10.93
N SER A 77 11.43 -27.15 -11.40
CA SER A 77 12.64 -27.31 -10.60
C SER A 77 13.87 -26.86 -11.39
N GLN A 78 15.03 -26.77 -10.74
CA GLN A 78 16.28 -26.41 -11.44
C GLN A 78 16.66 -27.44 -12.52
N GLN A 79 16.25 -28.71 -12.36
CA GLN A 79 16.48 -29.77 -13.34
C GLN A 79 15.42 -29.80 -14.44
N THR A 80 14.20 -29.36 -14.14
CA THR A 80 13.07 -29.36 -15.06
C THR A 80 12.25 -28.10 -14.82
N PRO A 81 12.71 -26.94 -15.34
CA PRO A 81 12.02 -25.67 -15.11
C PRO A 81 10.69 -25.64 -15.87
N PHE A 82 9.76 -24.82 -15.41
CA PHE A 82 8.55 -24.51 -16.16
C PHE A 82 8.92 -23.56 -17.31
N THR A 83 8.61 -23.94 -18.56
CA THR A 83 8.93 -23.16 -19.77
C THR A 83 7.69 -22.75 -20.55
N GLY A 84 6.50 -23.04 -20.03
CA GLY A 84 5.22 -22.77 -20.67
C GLY A 84 4.71 -21.35 -20.49
N PHE A 85 3.44 -21.15 -20.85
CA PHE A 85 2.71 -19.89 -20.72
C PHE A 85 1.53 -20.06 -19.78
N VAL A 86 1.37 -19.15 -18.82
CA VAL A 86 0.21 -19.09 -17.93
C VAL A 86 -0.48 -17.76 -18.15
N ASP A 87 -1.71 -17.84 -18.65
CA ASP A 87 -2.65 -16.73 -18.69
C ASP A 87 -3.57 -16.81 -17.47
N GLY A 88 -3.38 -15.88 -16.54
CA GLY A 88 -4.26 -15.72 -15.39
C GLY A 88 -5.63 -15.18 -15.78
N ASN A 89 -5.76 -14.48 -16.91
CA ASN A 89 -7.01 -13.93 -17.42
C ASN A 89 -7.78 -13.14 -16.34
N GLY A 90 -7.05 -12.39 -15.51
CA GLY A 90 -7.57 -11.62 -14.37
C GLY A 90 -8.01 -12.44 -13.15
N HIS A 91 -7.82 -13.76 -13.13
CA HIS A 91 -8.21 -14.63 -12.03
C HIS A 91 -7.14 -14.77 -10.94
N VAL A 92 -7.59 -15.23 -9.78
CA VAL A 92 -6.75 -15.35 -8.58
C VAL A 92 -6.65 -16.80 -8.09
N ILE A 93 -5.45 -17.22 -7.71
CA ILE A 93 -5.21 -18.44 -6.93
C ILE A 93 -5.04 -18.04 -5.46
N ARG A 94 -5.85 -18.59 -4.55
CA ARG A 94 -5.88 -18.19 -3.15
C ARG A 94 -5.62 -19.32 -2.16
N ASN A 95 -5.20 -18.94 -0.95
CA ASN A 95 -4.96 -19.83 0.19
C ASN A 95 -3.86 -20.88 -0.07
N VAL A 96 -2.75 -20.47 -0.70
CA VAL A 96 -1.62 -21.34 -1.03
C VAL A 96 -0.74 -21.56 0.21
N VAL A 97 -0.52 -22.81 0.64
CA VAL A 97 0.39 -23.14 1.74
C VAL A 97 1.54 -24.02 1.23
N ILE A 98 2.77 -23.55 1.38
CA ILE A 98 3.99 -24.32 1.08
C ILE A 98 4.90 -24.28 2.29
N ASN A 99 5.06 -25.41 2.98
CA ASN A 99 5.89 -25.51 4.19
C ASN A 99 7.06 -26.48 3.97
N GLN A 100 8.14 -25.99 3.38
CA GLN A 100 9.32 -26.78 2.99
C GLN A 100 10.62 -26.12 3.48
N PRO A 101 10.86 -26.06 4.81
CA PRO A 101 11.89 -25.21 5.43
C PRO A 101 13.33 -25.53 5.03
N THR A 102 13.59 -26.69 4.42
CA THR A 102 14.92 -27.10 3.95
C THR A 102 15.08 -27.01 2.43
N ARG A 103 14.00 -26.79 1.69
CA ARG A 103 14.01 -26.77 0.22
C ARG A 103 14.46 -25.42 -0.32
N THR A 104 15.20 -25.48 -1.41
CA THR A 104 15.59 -24.35 -2.24
C THR A 104 14.65 -24.23 -3.46
N ALA A 105 14.47 -23.01 -3.99
CA ALA A 105 13.58 -22.72 -5.11
C ALA A 105 12.12 -23.04 -4.76
N VAL A 106 11.55 -22.19 -3.91
CA VAL A 106 10.22 -22.36 -3.33
C VAL A 106 9.33 -21.18 -3.73
N GLY A 107 8.23 -21.50 -4.39
CA GLY A 107 7.14 -20.61 -4.75
C GLY A 107 6.03 -21.44 -5.37
N LEU A 108 4.98 -20.78 -5.87
CA LEU A 108 3.97 -21.47 -6.70
C LEU A 108 4.65 -22.22 -7.86
N PHE A 109 5.64 -21.55 -8.46
CA PHE A 109 6.65 -22.13 -9.32
C PHE A 109 7.98 -22.21 -8.57
N GLY A 110 8.64 -23.37 -8.56
CA GLY A 110 10.00 -23.49 -8.05
C GLY A 110 10.97 -22.72 -8.95
N CYS A 111 10.95 -23.04 -10.24
CA CYS A 111 11.82 -22.40 -11.24
C CYS A 111 11.06 -22.13 -12.54
N LEU A 112 11.05 -20.87 -12.97
CA LEU A 112 10.63 -20.44 -14.30
C LEU A 112 11.85 -20.41 -15.23
N GLY A 113 11.78 -21.14 -16.33
CA GLY A 113 12.84 -21.24 -17.33
C GLY A 113 12.77 -20.13 -18.38
N LYS A 114 13.83 -19.99 -19.18
CA LYS A 114 13.86 -19.04 -20.29
C LYS A 114 12.70 -19.29 -21.26
N GLY A 115 12.03 -18.21 -21.66
CA GLY A 115 10.87 -18.27 -22.55
C GLY A 115 9.53 -18.54 -21.87
N SER A 116 9.51 -18.86 -20.56
CA SER A 116 8.25 -18.91 -19.82
C SER A 116 7.64 -17.53 -19.64
N MET A 117 6.31 -17.48 -19.54
CA MET A 117 5.58 -16.25 -19.24
C MET A 117 4.41 -16.54 -18.30
N ILE A 118 4.31 -15.75 -17.22
CA ILE A 118 3.18 -15.70 -16.31
C ILE A 118 2.55 -14.32 -16.48
N LEU A 119 1.30 -14.30 -16.91
CA LEU A 119 0.57 -13.08 -17.27
C LEU A 119 -0.71 -12.97 -16.44
N GLU A 120 -1.01 -11.79 -15.92
CA GLU A 120 -2.32 -11.44 -15.33
C GLU A 120 -2.81 -12.38 -14.22
N LEU A 121 -1.87 -12.92 -13.43
CA LEU A 121 -2.17 -13.86 -12.35
C LEU A 121 -2.11 -13.17 -10.98
N GLY A 122 -3.20 -13.25 -10.23
CA GLY A 122 -3.21 -12.95 -8.80
C GLY A 122 -2.89 -14.19 -7.97
N VAL A 123 -2.04 -14.07 -6.95
CA VAL A 123 -1.84 -15.11 -5.94
C VAL A 123 -2.03 -14.54 -4.54
N ASP A 124 -3.15 -14.87 -3.92
CA ASP A 124 -3.66 -14.19 -2.72
C ASP A 124 -3.62 -15.09 -1.47
N ASN A 125 -3.39 -14.47 -0.31
CA ASN A 125 -3.33 -15.13 0.99
C ASN A 125 -2.37 -16.34 1.03
N ILE A 126 -1.12 -16.14 0.61
CA ILE A 126 -0.11 -17.20 0.62
C ILE A 126 0.56 -17.35 1.99
N GLN A 127 0.99 -18.57 2.30
CA GLN A 127 1.88 -18.88 3.42
C GLN A 127 3.00 -19.79 2.93
N ILE A 128 4.16 -19.18 2.63
CA ILE A 128 5.31 -19.89 2.05
C ILE A 128 6.47 -19.87 3.04
N LEU A 129 7.02 -21.05 3.33
CA LEU A 129 8.23 -21.28 4.09
C LEU A 129 9.21 -22.13 3.28
N GLY A 130 10.41 -21.58 3.03
CA GLY A 130 11.50 -22.23 2.31
C GLY A 130 12.87 -21.95 2.92
N ARG A 131 13.95 -22.38 2.24
CA ARG A 131 15.34 -22.11 2.63
C ARG A 131 15.98 -21.01 1.80
N HIS A 132 16.30 -21.28 0.53
CA HIS A 132 16.92 -20.35 -0.43
C HIS A 132 16.00 -20.14 -1.63
N TYR A 133 16.09 -18.98 -2.29
CA TYR A 133 15.31 -18.63 -3.48
C TYR A 133 13.81 -18.84 -3.21
N VAL A 134 13.27 -18.01 -2.31
CA VAL A 134 11.87 -18.12 -1.87
C VAL A 134 11.09 -16.92 -2.36
N GLY A 135 9.98 -17.16 -3.07
CA GLY A 135 9.08 -16.13 -3.56
C GLY A 135 7.64 -16.64 -3.65
N GLY A 136 6.69 -15.71 -3.78
CA GLY A 136 5.26 -16.01 -3.89
C GLY A 136 4.90 -16.70 -5.20
N ILE A 137 5.27 -16.07 -6.32
CA ILE A 137 5.07 -16.66 -7.65
C ILE A 137 6.20 -17.63 -7.96
N ALA A 138 7.46 -17.20 -7.83
CA ALA A 138 8.60 -18.01 -8.25
C ALA A 138 9.72 -18.05 -7.20
N GLY A 139 10.33 -19.22 -7.00
CA GLY A 139 11.62 -19.28 -6.32
C GLY A 139 12.72 -18.64 -7.17
N GLU A 140 12.85 -19.08 -8.42
CA GLU A 140 13.77 -18.53 -9.42
C GLU A 140 13.03 -18.15 -10.70
N ASN A 141 13.33 -16.97 -11.24
CA ASN A 141 12.77 -16.49 -12.50
C ASN A 141 13.85 -16.29 -13.58
N SER A 142 13.75 -17.01 -14.69
CA SER A 142 14.46 -16.71 -15.94
C SER A 142 13.52 -16.38 -17.12
N GLY A 143 12.21 -16.30 -16.84
CA GLY A 143 11.17 -15.97 -17.81
C GLY A 143 10.64 -14.55 -17.64
N ARG A 144 9.36 -14.34 -17.96
CA ARG A 144 8.65 -13.08 -17.77
C ARG A 144 7.49 -13.26 -16.79
N ILE A 145 7.41 -12.38 -15.80
CA ILE A 145 6.24 -12.22 -14.93
C ILE A 145 5.67 -10.84 -15.22
N ASP A 146 4.42 -10.79 -15.70
CA ASP A 146 3.80 -9.57 -16.20
C ASP A 146 2.40 -9.39 -15.61
N SER A 147 2.11 -8.20 -15.09
CA SER A 147 0.79 -7.84 -14.59
C SER A 147 0.28 -8.79 -13.50
N CYS A 148 1.20 -9.30 -12.67
CA CYS A 148 0.89 -10.27 -11.62
C CYS A 148 0.98 -9.64 -10.23
N PHE A 149 0.26 -10.21 -9.27
CA PHE A 149 0.35 -9.76 -7.88
C PHE A 149 0.40 -10.89 -6.87
N VAL A 150 0.95 -10.57 -5.69
CA VAL A 150 1.06 -11.52 -4.58
C VAL A 150 0.74 -10.85 -3.23
N SER A 151 0.00 -11.56 -2.37
CA SER A 151 -0.31 -11.15 -0.99
C SER A 151 -0.10 -12.30 0.01
N GLY A 152 0.07 -11.97 1.30
CA GLY A 152 0.23 -12.95 2.38
C GLY A 152 1.61 -12.91 3.04
N THR A 153 2.21 -14.07 3.28
CA THR A 153 3.47 -14.22 4.03
C THR A 153 4.48 -15.12 3.31
N VAL A 154 5.73 -14.64 3.23
CA VAL A 154 6.88 -15.41 2.72
C VAL A 154 7.98 -15.41 3.77
N LYS A 155 8.48 -16.60 4.11
CA LYS A 155 9.56 -16.80 5.08
C LYS A 155 10.67 -17.66 4.48
N GLY A 156 11.91 -17.21 4.63
CA GLY A 156 13.09 -17.95 4.21
C GLY A 156 14.20 -17.88 5.24
N SER A 157 14.95 -18.98 5.41
CA SER A 157 16.05 -19.04 6.38
C SER A 157 17.44 -18.84 5.76
N GLY A 158 17.52 -18.63 4.44
CA GLY A 158 18.76 -18.55 3.68
C GLY A 158 18.87 -17.26 2.87
N LEU A 159 19.31 -17.43 1.62
CA LEU A 159 19.59 -16.36 0.66
C LEU A 159 18.39 -16.13 -0.26
N ASP A 160 18.22 -14.86 -0.67
CA ASP A 160 17.35 -14.40 -1.74
C ASP A 160 15.88 -14.70 -1.46
N ILE A 161 15.31 -13.90 -0.57
CA ILE A 161 13.92 -14.01 -0.12
C ILE A 161 13.15 -12.79 -0.61
N GLY A 162 12.25 -13.01 -1.58
CA GLY A 162 11.40 -11.97 -2.14
C GLY A 162 9.93 -12.22 -1.86
N GLY A 163 9.10 -11.18 -1.90
CA GLY A 163 7.65 -11.37 -1.85
C GLY A 163 7.13 -12.04 -3.12
N LEU A 164 7.50 -11.55 -4.30
CA LEU A 164 7.08 -12.10 -5.60
C LEU A 164 8.04 -13.19 -6.10
N VAL A 165 9.35 -12.91 -6.10
CA VAL A 165 10.39 -13.78 -6.65
C VAL A 165 11.59 -13.88 -5.70
N GLY A 166 12.10 -15.08 -5.44
CA GLY A 166 13.35 -15.23 -4.69
C GLY A 166 14.55 -14.62 -5.44
N SER A 167 14.93 -15.24 -6.56
CA SER A 167 16.03 -14.78 -7.44
C SER A 167 15.53 -14.52 -8.86
N ASN A 168 15.77 -13.31 -9.37
CA ASN A 168 15.37 -12.86 -10.70
C ASN A 168 16.57 -12.74 -11.65
N SER A 169 16.52 -13.44 -12.78
CA SER A 169 17.38 -13.27 -13.96
C SER A 169 16.55 -13.04 -15.23
N GLY A 170 15.24 -12.90 -15.08
CA GLY A 170 14.28 -12.63 -16.15
C GLY A 170 13.69 -11.22 -16.05
N ALA A 171 12.47 -11.06 -16.56
CA ALA A 171 11.74 -9.79 -16.51
C ALA A 171 10.57 -9.87 -15.50
N ILE A 172 10.47 -8.86 -14.64
CA ILE A 172 9.30 -8.59 -13.81
C ILE A 172 8.75 -7.24 -14.27
N VAL A 173 7.50 -7.23 -14.73
CA VAL A 173 6.88 -6.06 -15.37
C VAL A 173 5.48 -5.85 -14.81
N SER A 174 5.12 -4.59 -14.51
CA SER A 174 3.75 -4.23 -14.09
C SER A 174 3.22 -5.05 -12.92
N SER A 175 4.12 -5.52 -12.03
CA SER A 175 3.80 -6.53 -11.02
C SER A 175 4.07 -6.02 -9.62
N TYR A 176 3.37 -6.57 -8.63
CA TYR A 176 3.50 -6.06 -7.27
C TYR A 176 3.36 -7.10 -6.16
N SER A 177 3.84 -6.73 -4.98
CA SER A 177 3.80 -7.56 -3.78
C SER A 177 3.36 -6.77 -2.56
N THR A 178 2.34 -7.28 -1.87
CA THR A 178 1.87 -6.80 -0.56
C THR A 178 2.31 -7.72 0.58
N VAL A 179 3.19 -8.69 0.29
CA VAL A 179 3.59 -9.74 1.22
C VAL A 179 4.42 -9.22 2.37
N SER A 180 4.12 -9.72 3.58
CA SER A 180 5.06 -9.64 4.70
C SER A 180 6.20 -10.63 4.49
N VAL A 181 7.41 -10.13 4.21
CA VAL A 181 8.60 -10.93 3.92
C VAL A 181 9.49 -11.02 5.16
N THR A 182 9.92 -12.23 5.52
CA THR A 182 10.95 -12.45 6.55
C THR A 182 12.08 -13.32 6.00
N GLY A 183 13.31 -12.80 6.01
CA GLY A 183 14.48 -13.49 5.46
C GLY A 183 15.74 -13.33 6.30
N SER A 184 16.82 -13.99 5.87
CA SER A 184 18.16 -13.79 6.46
C SER A 184 18.99 -12.82 5.64
N GLU A 185 19.24 -13.14 4.38
CA GLU A 185 20.16 -12.40 3.51
C GLU A 185 19.53 -12.17 2.13
N HIS A 186 19.72 -10.97 1.57
CA HIS A 186 19.03 -10.47 0.37
C HIS A 186 17.51 -10.59 0.50
N VAL A 187 16.95 -9.70 1.32
CA VAL A 187 15.51 -9.70 1.60
C VAL A 187 14.87 -8.49 0.93
N GLY A 188 13.91 -8.74 0.04
CA GLY A 188 13.18 -7.69 -0.67
C GLY A 188 11.67 -7.91 -0.67
N GLY A 189 10.90 -6.82 -0.68
CA GLY A 189 9.44 -6.90 -0.72
C GLY A 189 8.91 -7.46 -2.04
N LEU A 190 9.62 -7.23 -3.16
CA LEU A 190 9.30 -7.80 -4.47
C LEU A 190 10.25 -8.94 -4.83
N ALA A 191 11.57 -8.69 -4.81
CA ALA A 191 12.58 -9.67 -5.18
C ALA A 191 13.69 -9.78 -4.12
N GLY A 192 14.15 -10.99 -3.80
CA GLY A 192 15.32 -11.13 -2.93
C GLY A 192 16.58 -10.62 -3.63
N TRP A 193 16.83 -11.17 -4.81
CA TRP A 193 17.97 -10.81 -5.66
C TRP A 193 17.53 -10.52 -7.10
N ASN A 194 17.98 -9.40 -7.66
CA ASN A 194 17.87 -9.11 -9.08
C ASN A 194 19.27 -9.21 -9.71
N GLY A 195 19.54 -10.35 -10.37
CA GLY A 195 20.79 -10.63 -11.07
C GLY A 195 20.88 -9.87 -12.39
N GLU A 196 21.01 -10.56 -13.53
CA GLU A 196 20.97 -9.93 -14.86
C GLU A 196 19.54 -9.58 -15.34
N GLY A 197 18.56 -9.61 -14.42
CA GLY A 197 17.15 -9.39 -14.71
C GLY A 197 16.74 -7.91 -14.74
N SER A 198 15.52 -7.67 -15.21
CA SER A 198 14.89 -6.34 -15.20
C SER A 198 13.63 -6.33 -14.32
N ILE A 199 13.45 -5.24 -13.59
CA ILE A 199 12.24 -4.93 -12.82
C ILE A 199 11.73 -3.58 -13.33
N THR A 200 10.50 -3.56 -13.83
CA THR A 200 9.93 -2.40 -14.52
C THR A 200 8.49 -2.17 -14.09
N SER A 201 8.13 -0.92 -13.79
CA SER A 201 6.74 -0.55 -13.45
C SER A 201 6.16 -1.40 -12.33
N SER A 202 6.97 -1.68 -11.31
CA SER A 202 6.65 -2.67 -10.29
C SER A 202 6.83 -2.09 -8.88
N TYR A 203 6.11 -2.64 -7.90
CA TYR A 203 6.18 -2.10 -6.55
C TYR A 203 6.03 -3.14 -5.43
N ALA A 204 6.47 -2.76 -4.23
CA ALA A 204 6.24 -3.52 -3.01
C ALA A 204 5.74 -2.63 -1.86
N SER A 205 4.69 -3.09 -1.18
CA SER A 205 4.08 -2.37 -0.05
C SER A 205 4.00 -3.20 1.24
N GLY A 206 4.29 -4.51 1.17
CA GLY A 206 4.35 -5.37 2.34
C GLY A 206 5.58 -5.11 3.22
N SER A 207 5.49 -5.45 4.51
CA SER A 207 6.60 -5.23 5.44
C SER A 207 7.77 -6.18 5.19
N VAL A 208 9.00 -5.67 5.28
CA VAL A 208 10.23 -6.47 5.07
C VAL A 208 11.01 -6.58 6.37
N THR A 209 11.30 -7.80 6.81
CA THR A 209 12.17 -8.08 7.97
C THR A 209 13.36 -8.95 7.57
N GLY A 210 14.58 -8.50 7.86
CA GLY A 210 15.80 -9.22 7.47
C GLY A 210 17.01 -8.97 8.38
N TYR A 211 18.14 -9.61 8.04
CA TYR A 211 19.41 -9.49 8.78
C TYR A 211 20.59 -9.00 7.94
N TYR A 212 20.67 -9.33 6.65
CA TYR A 212 21.77 -8.93 5.76
C TYR A 212 21.20 -8.46 4.43
N HIS A 213 21.53 -7.22 4.02
CA HIS A 213 21.07 -6.59 2.76
C HIS A 213 19.54 -6.60 2.57
N ILE A 214 18.90 -5.53 3.02
CA ILE A 214 17.45 -5.42 3.04
C ILE A 214 17.01 -4.27 2.15
N GLY A 215 16.13 -4.54 1.20
CA GLY A 215 15.48 -3.52 0.39
C GLY A 215 13.97 -3.57 0.53
N GLY A 216 13.29 -2.42 0.46
CA GLY A 216 11.83 -2.42 0.38
C GLY A 216 11.32 -3.10 -0.90
N LEU A 217 12.02 -2.92 -2.02
CA LEU A 217 11.73 -3.58 -3.29
C LEU A 217 12.64 -4.79 -3.51
N VAL A 218 13.97 -4.60 -3.44
CA VAL A 218 14.97 -5.62 -3.80
C VAL A 218 16.09 -5.72 -2.77
N GLY A 219 16.41 -6.94 -2.29
CA GLY A 219 17.53 -7.14 -1.37
C GLY A 219 18.88 -6.76 -1.96
N GLY A 220 19.24 -7.34 -3.11
CA GLY A 220 20.45 -7.01 -3.88
C GLY A 220 20.20 -6.91 -5.39
N ASN A 221 20.85 -5.95 -6.05
CA ASN A 221 20.65 -5.65 -7.47
C ASN A 221 21.98 -5.61 -8.24
N ILE A 222 22.08 -6.35 -9.34
CA ILE A 222 23.11 -6.20 -10.41
C ILE A 222 22.46 -5.76 -11.73
N GLY A 223 21.15 -5.96 -11.86
CA GLY A 223 20.40 -5.70 -13.08
C GLY A 223 19.83 -4.28 -13.13
N THR A 224 18.70 -4.15 -13.81
CA THR A 224 18.02 -2.87 -13.99
C THR A 224 16.72 -2.84 -13.19
N ILE A 225 16.56 -1.79 -12.39
CA ILE A 225 15.30 -1.42 -11.75
C ILE A 225 14.89 -0.07 -12.32
N TYR A 226 13.73 -0.03 -12.95
CA TYR A 226 13.25 1.14 -13.68
C TYR A 226 11.79 1.43 -13.33
N SER A 227 11.45 2.70 -13.10
CA SER A 227 10.07 3.13 -12.90
C SER A 227 9.37 2.30 -11.81
N SER A 228 9.99 2.15 -10.63
CA SER A 228 9.53 1.20 -9.61
C SER A 228 9.66 1.79 -8.21
N PHE A 229 8.88 1.31 -7.24
CA PHE A 229 8.87 1.92 -5.91
C PHE A 229 8.58 0.97 -4.75
N ALA A 230 8.91 1.40 -3.53
CA ALA A 230 8.56 0.67 -2.31
C ALA A 230 8.00 1.59 -1.21
N THR A 231 6.90 1.15 -0.60
CA THR A 231 6.20 1.87 0.49
C THR A 231 6.16 1.09 1.80
N GLY A 232 6.46 -0.21 1.76
CA GLY A 232 6.36 -1.08 2.93
C GLY A 232 7.39 -0.75 4.02
N PRO A 233 7.05 -0.90 5.31
CA PRO A 233 7.99 -0.64 6.39
C PRO A 233 9.07 -1.71 6.46
N ILE A 234 10.30 -1.27 6.77
CA ILE A 234 11.48 -2.14 6.86
C ILE A 234 11.93 -2.26 8.32
N ARG A 235 12.21 -3.49 8.76
CA ARG A 235 12.77 -3.78 10.09
C ARG A 235 14.02 -4.65 9.97
N GLY A 236 15.15 -4.22 10.49
CA GLY A 236 16.35 -5.06 10.43
C GLY A 236 17.57 -4.52 11.15
N ASN A 237 18.50 -5.41 11.51
CA ASN A 237 19.79 -5.06 12.10
C ASN A 237 20.89 -5.55 11.15
N ALA A 238 21.10 -4.82 10.04
CA ALA A 238 21.82 -5.32 8.87
C ALA A 238 23.01 -4.45 8.45
N TYR A 239 23.85 -4.99 7.56
CA TYR A 239 25.01 -4.28 7.01
C TYR A 239 24.68 -3.28 5.89
N SER A 240 23.49 -3.38 5.30
CA SER A 240 22.98 -2.43 4.32
C SER A 240 21.46 -2.49 4.30
N ILE A 241 20.80 -1.36 4.48
CA ILE A 241 19.33 -1.24 4.44
C ILE A 241 19.00 -0.09 3.52
N GLY A 242 18.24 -0.35 2.46
CA GLY A 242 17.70 0.69 1.57
C GLY A 242 16.19 0.67 1.55
N GLY A 243 15.55 1.84 1.52
CA GLY A 243 14.09 1.89 1.36
C GLY A 243 13.61 1.27 0.05
N LEU A 244 14.44 1.27 -1.01
CA LEU A 244 14.21 0.55 -2.25
C LEU A 244 15.11 -0.68 -2.39
N VAL A 245 16.44 -0.50 -2.28
CA VAL A 245 17.43 -1.54 -2.57
C VAL A 245 18.46 -1.66 -1.45
N GLY A 246 18.69 -2.86 -0.93
CA GLY A 246 19.73 -3.09 0.09
C GLY A 246 21.14 -2.81 -0.43
N VAL A 247 21.55 -3.51 -1.49
CA VAL A 247 22.83 -3.31 -2.18
C VAL A 247 22.61 -3.16 -3.69
N ASN A 248 23.18 -2.11 -4.27
CA ASN A 248 23.13 -1.83 -5.69
C ASN A 248 24.51 -1.92 -6.35
N SER A 249 24.61 -2.80 -7.35
CA SER A 249 25.72 -2.92 -8.30
C SER A 249 25.20 -2.97 -9.75
N GLY A 250 24.03 -2.36 -9.98
CA GLY A 250 23.39 -2.24 -11.29
C GLY A 250 22.76 -0.85 -11.48
N THR A 251 21.75 -0.76 -12.35
CA THR A 251 21.09 0.51 -12.66
C THR A 251 19.78 0.66 -11.88
N ILE A 252 19.63 1.78 -11.17
CA ILE A 252 18.35 2.23 -10.61
C ILE A 252 17.98 3.55 -11.29
N HIS A 253 16.84 3.59 -11.96
CA HIS A 253 16.39 4.76 -12.73
C HIS A 253 14.90 5.03 -12.49
N SER A 254 14.57 6.28 -12.18
CA SER A 254 13.20 6.72 -11.94
C SER A 254 12.46 5.86 -10.91
N CYS A 255 13.05 5.74 -9.74
CA CYS A 255 12.49 4.94 -8.65
C CYS A 255 12.30 5.79 -7.40
N TYR A 256 11.41 5.37 -6.52
CA TYR A 256 11.27 6.04 -5.22
C TYR A 256 10.97 5.11 -4.06
N SER A 257 11.25 5.59 -2.86
CA SER A 257 10.89 4.91 -1.62
C SER A 257 10.27 5.86 -0.60
N SER A 258 9.19 5.42 0.03
CA SER A 258 8.50 6.16 1.10
C SER A 258 8.27 5.33 2.36
N GLY A 259 8.67 4.05 2.35
CA GLY A 259 8.56 3.17 3.52
C GLY A 259 9.45 3.62 4.68
N THR A 260 8.92 3.53 5.89
CA THR A 260 9.68 3.81 7.12
C THR A 260 10.74 2.73 7.39
N ILE A 261 11.94 3.13 7.80
CA ILE A 261 13.05 2.23 8.11
C ILE A 261 13.33 2.22 9.61
N PHE A 262 13.13 1.05 10.24
CA PHE A 262 13.49 0.78 11.63
C PHE A 262 14.71 -0.15 11.66
N GLY A 263 15.94 0.38 11.75
CA GLY A 263 17.11 -0.49 11.75
C GLY A 263 18.42 0.10 12.27
N SER A 264 19.11 -0.67 13.10
CA SER A 264 20.36 -0.29 13.77
C SER A 264 21.63 -0.77 13.04
N GLY A 265 21.61 -0.73 11.71
CA GLY A 265 22.65 -1.26 10.82
C GLY A 265 23.80 -0.31 10.50
N SER A 266 24.78 -0.79 9.74
CA SER A 266 25.69 0.07 8.94
C SER A 266 25.07 0.30 7.56
N GLY A 267 25.32 1.45 6.93
CA GLY A 267 24.89 1.71 5.54
C GLY A 267 23.37 1.70 5.36
N VAL A 268 22.69 2.59 6.09
CA VAL A 268 21.24 2.77 5.98
C VAL A 268 20.95 3.96 5.07
N GLY A 269 20.29 3.73 3.94
CA GLY A 269 19.90 4.78 3.00
C GLY A 269 18.40 4.84 2.77
N GLY A 270 17.85 6.04 2.59
CA GLY A 270 16.42 6.20 2.29
C GLY A 270 15.99 5.49 1.02
N LEU A 271 16.85 5.43 -0.01
CA LEU A 271 16.64 4.67 -1.25
C LEU A 271 17.55 3.43 -1.31
N VAL A 272 18.86 3.61 -1.12
CA VAL A 272 19.86 2.54 -1.29
C VAL A 272 20.79 2.43 -0.09
N GLY A 273 20.93 1.24 0.48
CA GLY A 273 21.84 1.00 1.60
C GLY A 273 23.31 1.15 1.21
N TRP A 274 23.75 0.35 0.24
CA TRP A 274 25.09 0.42 -0.36
C TRP A 274 24.98 0.59 -1.87
N ASN A 275 25.57 1.66 -2.44
CA ASN A 275 25.66 1.84 -3.88
C ASN A 275 27.09 1.64 -4.42
N SER A 276 27.24 0.86 -5.48
CA SER A 276 28.50 0.73 -6.24
C SER A 276 28.34 0.97 -7.74
N ASP A 277 27.16 1.41 -8.18
CA ASP A 277 26.89 1.71 -9.59
C ASP A 277 25.87 2.87 -9.68
N THR A 278 24.93 2.84 -10.62
CA THR A 278 24.19 4.04 -11.07
C THR A 278 22.84 4.17 -10.39
N ILE A 279 22.59 5.35 -9.83
CA ILE A 279 21.28 5.82 -9.38
C ILE A 279 20.97 7.12 -10.12
N LEU A 280 19.85 7.13 -10.85
CA LEU A 280 19.41 8.26 -11.68
C LEU A 280 17.94 8.59 -11.42
N SER A 281 17.61 9.88 -11.39
CA SER A 281 16.24 10.39 -11.33
C SER A 281 15.36 9.75 -10.25
N SER A 282 15.92 9.48 -9.07
CA SER A 282 15.25 8.72 -8.02
C SER A 282 15.13 9.51 -6.72
N TYR A 283 14.16 9.17 -5.86
CA TYR A 283 13.99 9.90 -4.61
C TYR A 283 13.56 9.07 -3.39
N ALA A 284 13.82 9.61 -2.19
CA ALA A 284 13.37 9.00 -0.93
C ALA A 284 12.66 10.02 -0.01
N THR A 285 11.59 9.56 0.65
CA THR A 285 10.83 10.34 1.64
C THR A 285 10.56 9.59 2.95
N GLY A 286 10.85 8.29 3.02
CA GLY A 286 10.57 7.49 4.22
C GLY A 286 11.41 7.90 5.43
N SER A 287 10.80 7.95 6.62
CA SER A 287 11.52 8.24 7.86
C SER A 287 12.55 7.16 8.21
N ILE A 288 13.69 7.58 8.75
CA ILE A 288 14.84 6.69 8.98
C ILE A 288 15.28 6.74 10.44
N ALA A 289 15.10 5.62 11.14
CA ALA A 289 15.63 5.41 12.49
C ALA A 289 16.86 4.50 12.43
N GLY A 290 18.05 5.08 12.22
CA GLY A 290 19.34 4.38 12.19
C GLY A 290 20.43 5.10 12.97
N SER A 291 21.51 4.39 13.31
CA SER A 291 22.54 4.90 14.26
C SER A 291 23.97 4.95 13.72
N TYR A 292 24.27 4.37 12.56
CA TYR A 292 25.65 4.29 12.04
C TYR A 292 25.70 4.31 10.50
N ARG A 293 26.38 5.32 9.92
CA ARG A 293 26.48 5.55 8.46
C ARG A 293 25.10 5.54 7.78
N VAL A 294 24.34 6.58 8.11
CA VAL A 294 22.96 6.76 7.68
C VAL A 294 22.91 7.95 6.72
N GLY A 295 22.30 7.76 5.55
CA GLY A 295 22.12 8.80 4.55
C GLY A 295 20.66 8.94 4.12
N GLY A 296 20.24 10.17 3.85
CA GLY A 296 18.87 10.48 3.43
C GLY A 296 18.46 9.78 2.13
N LEU A 297 19.41 9.55 1.21
CA LEU A 297 19.17 8.77 -0.02
C LEU A 297 20.03 7.50 -0.08
N VAL A 298 21.34 7.66 0.11
CA VAL A 298 22.34 6.58 0.00
C VAL A 298 23.11 6.47 1.31
N GLY A 299 23.13 5.27 1.90
CA GLY A 299 23.82 5.02 3.17
C GLY A 299 25.34 4.96 3.04
N GLU A 300 25.83 4.14 2.10
CA GLU A 300 27.25 4.02 1.75
C GLU A 300 27.42 4.00 0.22
N SER A 301 28.50 4.59 -0.29
CA SER A 301 28.84 4.56 -1.71
C SER A 301 30.30 4.17 -1.94
N PHE A 302 30.54 3.21 -2.84
CA PHE A 302 31.88 2.83 -3.29
C PHE A 302 31.92 2.74 -4.81
N GLN A 303 32.49 3.76 -5.46
CA GLN A 303 32.51 3.91 -6.93
C GLN A 303 31.13 4.07 -7.58
N GLY A 304 30.05 4.14 -6.80
CA GLY A 304 28.71 4.40 -7.29
C GLY A 304 28.52 5.87 -7.70
N THR A 305 27.62 6.09 -8.65
CA THR A 305 27.19 7.42 -9.08
C THR A 305 25.73 7.65 -8.71
N THR A 306 25.42 8.86 -8.27
CA THR A 306 24.06 9.27 -7.92
C THR A 306 23.81 10.64 -8.50
N THR A 307 22.92 10.73 -9.48
CA THR A 307 22.67 11.94 -10.26
C THR A 307 21.17 12.21 -10.36
N GLN A 308 20.81 13.49 -10.42
CA GLN A 308 19.41 13.93 -10.51
C GLN A 308 18.50 13.29 -9.46
N SER A 309 19.02 12.97 -8.27
CA SER A 309 18.31 12.16 -7.29
C SER A 309 18.27 12.88 -5.95
N PHE A 310 17.13 12.79 -5.27
CA PHE A 310 16.79 13.68 -4.16
C PHE A 310 16.30 12.93 -2.93
N TRP A 311 16.51 13.48 -1.75
CA TRP A 311 15.76 13.05 -0.58
C TRP A 311 15.15 14.25 0.13
N ASP A 312 14.04 13.98 0.80
CA ASP A 312 13.39 14.96 1.65
C ASP A 312 14.08 15.00 3.02
N VAL A 313 14.77 16.10 3.32
CA VAL A 313 15.56 16.26 4.55
C VAL A 313 14.68 16.32 5.81
N GLU A 314 13.42 16.72 5.67
CA GLU A 314 12.47 16.88 6.78
C GLU A 314 11.83 15.53 7.09
N THR A 315 11.30 14.82 6.10
CA THR A 315 10.61 13.54 6.35
C THR A 315 11.56 12.39 6.65
N THR A 316 12.77 12.39 6.07
CA THR A 316 13.80 11.39 6.41
C THR A 316 14.46 11.68 7.77
N GLY A 317 14.40 12.92 8.24
CA GLY A 317 15.11 13.41 9.42
C GLY A 317 16.63 13.54 9.23
N LEU A 318 17.13 13.52 7.99
CA LEU A 318 18.58 13.48 7.69
C LEU A 318 19.03 14.62 6.79
N ALA A 319 20.03 15.37 7.25
CA ALA A 319 20.65 16.47 6.50
C ALA A 319 21.74 16.02 5.51
N ILE A 320 22.22 14.78 5.60
CA ILE A 320 23.35 14.28 4.80
C ILE A 320 23.04 12.94 4.13
N SER A 321 23.77 12.65 3.05
CA SER A 321 23.70 11.40 2.28
C SER A 321 25.03 11.21 1.55
N GLU A 322 25.45 9.97 1.29
CA GLU A 322 26.65 9.68 0.49
C GLU A 322 26.44 9.93 -1.01
N GLY A 323 25.21 10.14 -1.44
CA GLY A 323 24.85 10.48 -2.82
C GLY A 323 23.50 11.19 -2.93
N GLY A 324 23.31 11.94 -4.02
CA GLY A 324 22.12 12.74 -4.29
C GLY A 324 22.17 14.13 -3.66
N GLU A 325 21.04 14.85 -3.71
CA GLU A 325 20.88 16.18 -3.11
C GLU A 325 19.70 16.22 -2.15
N GLY A 326 19.91 16.77 -0.95
CA GLY A 326 18.84 16.99 0.02
C GLY A 326 18.01 18.20 -0.38
N LYS A 327 16.69 18.06 -0.27
CA LYS A 327 15.70 19.11 -0.53
C LYS A 327 14.73 19.14 0.65
N THR A 328 14.20 20.32 0.96
CA THR A 328 13.07 20.47 1.90
C THR A 328 11.81 19.83 1.33
N THR A 329 10.82 19.52 2.16
CA THR A 329 9.50 19.04 1.71
C THR A 329 8.87 20.02 0.74
N ALA A 330 8.97 21.33 0.99
CA ALA A 330 8.46 22.35 0.07
C ALA A 330 9.15 22.31 -1.31
N GLU A 331 10.47 22.06 -1.36
CA GLU A 331 11.20 21.89 -2.63
C GLU A 331 10.87 20.56 -3.31
N MET A 332 10.74 19.47 -2.55
CA MET A 332 10.33 18.16 -3.05
C MET A 332 8.88 18.14 -3.56
N LYS A 333 8.05 19.06 -3.07
CA LYS A 333 6.69 19.29 -3.57
C LYS A 333 6.65 20.36 -4.68
N LYS A 334 7.78 20.75 -5.27
CA LYS A 334 7.81 21.73 -6.36
C LYS A 334 8.34 21.11 -7.66
N ILE A 335 7.50 21.06 -8.70
CA ILE A 335 7.87 20.51 -10.03
C ILE A 335 9.12 21.15 -10.65
N ALA A 336 9.37 22.43 -10.35
CA ALA A 336 10.55 23.15 -10.82
C ALA A 336 11.87 22.54 -10.28
N THR A 337 11.86 21.92 -9.10
CA THR A 337 13.02 21.23 -8.50
C THR A 337 13.51 20.11 -9.41
N TYR A 338 12.58 19.31 -9.94
CA TYR A 338 12.89 18.14 -10.76
C TYR A 338 13.18 18.50 -12.21
N THR A 339 12.36 19.36 -12.83
CA THR A 339 12.56 19.80 -14.22
C THR A 339 13.87 20.56 -14.40
N SER A 340 14.29 21.37 -13.41
CA SER A 340 15.61 22.03 -13.43
C SER A 340 16.78 21.04 -13.34
N ALA A 341 16.54 19.86 -12.77
CA ALA A 341 17.53 18.77 -12.70
C ALA A 341 17.49 17.84 -13.93
N GLY A 342 16.57 18.07 -14.86
CA GLY A 342 16.44 17.31 -16.11
C GLY A 342 15.46 16.14 -16.06
N TRP A 343 14.57 16.09 -15.08
CA TRP A 343 13.50 15.08 -15.04
C TRP A 343 12.48 15.33 -16.14
N ASP A 344 12.05 14.25 -16.79
CA ASP A 344 11.05 14.27 -17.86
C ASP A 344 9.64 14.03 -17.27
N PHE A 345 8.80 15.07 -17.30
CA PHE A 345 7.43 15.04 -16.84
C PHE A 345 6.46 14.98 -18.02
N PHE A 346 5.39 14.20 -17.86
CA PHE A 346 4.28 14.23 -18.82
C PHE A 346 3.67 15.64 -18.90
N GLY A 347 3.60 16.21 -20.11
CA GLY A 347 3.12 17.59 -20.34
C GLY A 347 4.14 18.70 -20.03
N GLY A 348 5.40 18.35 -19.72
CA GLY A 348 6.47 19.30 -19.44
C GLY A 348 7.05 20.02 -20.67
N PRO A 349 7.86 21.07 -20.48
CA PRO A 349 8.42 21.90 -21.56
C PRO A 349 9.50 21.19 -22.41
N THR A 350 10.01 20.04 -21.95
CA THR A 350 10.93 19.19 -22.70
C THR A 350 10.18 17.94 -23.15
N ASP A 351 9.68 17.94 -24.39
CA ASP A 351 9.08 16.75 -25.02
C ASP A 351 10.17 15.70 -25.33
N GLY A 352 10.67 15.03 -24.29
CA GLY A 352 11.53 13.86 -24.38
C GLY A 352 10.72 12.58 -24.65
N PRO A 353 11.38 11.49 -25.10
CA PRO A 353 10.71 10.23 -25.41
C PRO A 353 10.29 9.39 -24.18
N HIS A 354 10.61 9.82 -22.94
CA HIS A 354 10.40 9.02 -21.72
C HIS A 354 9.69 9.82 -20.63
N LYS A 355 8.37 10.01 -20.81
CA LYS A 355 7.49 10.72 -19.86
C LYS A 355 7.21 9.85 -18.63
N GLU A 356 8.15 9.85 -17.68
CA GLU A 356 8.18 8.91 -16.54
C GLU A 356 7.41 9.42 -15.31
N TRP A 357 7.36 10.74 -15.11
CA TRP A 357 6.85 11.37 -13.89
C TRP A 357 5.63 12.28 -14.13
N ARG A 358 4.78 12.39 -13.10
CA ARG A 358 3.65 13.33 -12.97
C ARG A 358 3.62 13.94 -11.58
N MET A 359 3.12 15.17 -11.46
CA MET A 359 3.04 15.91 -10.20
C MET A 359 2.05 17.08 -10.31
N CYS A 360 1.31 17.36 -9.25
CA CYS A 360 0.42 18.52 -9.20
C CYS A 360 1.25 19.82 -9.25
N SER A 361 0.82 20.79 -10.07
CA SER A 361 1.52 22.08 -10.21
C SER A 361 1.36 23.00 -8.99
N ASN A 362 0.35 22.74 -8.15
CA ASN A 362 0.03 23.47 -6.92
C ASN A 362 0.95 23.12 -5.73
N GLY A 363 1.81 22.11 -5.87
CA GLY A 363 2.71 21.63 -4.83
C GLY A 363 2.03 20.83 -3.71
N TYR A 364 0.93 20.16 -4.04
CA TYR A 364 0.19 19.30 -3.11
C TYR A 364 0.94 18.01 -2.75
N ALA A 365 1.50 17.33 -3.75
CA ALA A 365 2.08 15.99 -3.62
C ALA A 365 3.48 15.87 -4.23
N TYR A 366 4.23 14.84 -3.81
CA TYR A 366 5.50 14.43 -4.43
C TYR A 366 5.28 13.91 -5.87
N PRO A 367 6.32 13.88 -6.72
CA PRO A 367 6.21 13.25 -8.03
C PRO A 367 5.88 11.78 -7.91
N ARG A 368 5.02 11.30 -8.80
CA ARG A 368 4.66 9.90 -8.91
C ARG A 368 4.85 9.43 -10.34
N LEU A 369 5.00 8.13 -10.53
CA LEU A 369 5.22 7.53 -11.84
C LEU A 369 3.92 7.54 -12.64
N VAL A 370 4.01 7.81 -13.93
CA VAL A 370 2.81 7.96 -14.78
C VAL A 370 1.90 6.73 -14.76
N TRP A 371 2.49 5.53 -14.73
CA TRP A 371 1.73 4.27 -14.73
C TRP A 371 0.98 4.00 -13.42
N GLU A 372 1.27 4.74 -12.33
CA GLU A 372 0.52 4.63 -11.07
C GLU A 372 -0.93 5.09 -11.23
N PHE A 373 -1.24 5.92 -12.23
CA PHE A 373 -2.53 6.61 -12.36
C PHE A 373 -3.31 6.26 -13.59
N SER A 374 -2.64 5.83 -14.67
CA SER A 374 -3.31 5.54 -15.94
C SER A 374 -4.48 4.58 -15.72
N ARG A 375 -4.32 3.55 -14.89
CA ARG A 375 -5.39 2.57 -14.61
C ARG A 375 -6.49 3.02 -13.65
N GLY A 376 -6.34 4.19 -13.02
CA GLY A 376 -7.25 4.70 -11.99
C GLY A 376 -8.23 5.77 -12.48
N GLY A 377 -8.06 6.30 -13.69
CA GLY A 377 -8.88 7.41 -14.18
C GLY A 377 -8.46 8.80 -13.68
N ASP A 378 -7.33 8.88 -12.99
CA ASP A 378 -6.67 10.10 -12.51
C ASP A 378 -5.60 10.47 -13.56
N PHE A 379 -5.91 11.45 -14.41
CA PHE A 379 -5.20 11.71 -15.66
C PHE A 379 -4.36 12.99 -15.63
N VAL A 380 -4.66 13.94 -14.75
CA VAL A 380 -4.04 15.26 -14.75
C VAL A 380 -2.97 15.34 -13.68
N CYS A 381 -3.33 15.07 -12.42
CA CYS A 381 -2.39 15.15 -11.32
C CYS A 381 -2.77 14.24 -10.17
N PRO A 382 -1.79 13.76 -9.37
CA PRO A 382 -2.01 12.72 -8.36
C PRO A 382 -2.74 13.20 -7.09
N ASP A 383 -3.91 13.81 -7.25
CA ASP A 383 -4.84 14.21 -6.20
C ASP A 383 -6.18 13.45 -6.25
N GLY A 384 -6.28 12.44 -7.13
CA GLY A 384 -7.44 11.57 -7.27
C GLY A 384 -8.42 12.07 -8.33
N VAL A 385 -9.37 11.21 -8.69
CA VAL A 385 -10.27 11.49 -9.83
C VAL A 385 -11.21 12.66 -9.57
N ASP A 386 -11.04 13.73 -10.34
CA ASP A 386 -11.85 14.94 -10.25
C ASP A 386 -12.20 15.56 -11.62
N VAL A 387 -12.79 16.76 -11.59
CA VAL A 387 -13.28 17.44 -12.80
C VAL A 387 -12.18 17.75 -13.80
N GLU A 388 -10.94 17.96 -13.36
CA GLU A 388 -9.80 18.16 -14.24
C GLU A 388 -9.52 16.88 -15.04
N ASP A 389 -9.63 15.70 -14.44
CA ASP A 389 -9.49 14.42 -15.13
C ASP A 389 -10.59 14.16 -16.14
N LEU A 390 -11.84 14.49 -15.79
CA LEU A 390 -12.95 14.40 -16.72
C LEU A 390 -12.76 15.34 -17.92
N MET A 391 -12.21 16.54 -17.68
CA MET A 391 -11.87 17.47 -18.75
C MET A 391 -10.76 16.92 -19.64
N GLN A 392 -9.68 16.37 -19.06
CA GLN A 392 -8.59 15.75 -19.81
C GLN A 392 -9.06 14.55 -20.63
N LEU A 393 -9.90 13.67 -20.06
CA LEU A 393 -10.51 12.56 -20.79
C LEU A 393 -11.37 13.07 -21.95
N ALA A 394 -12.20 14.11 -21.73
CA ALA A 394 -13.04 14.68 -22.77
C ALA A 394 -12.23 15.34 -23.90
N GLU A 395 -11.12 16.00 -23.57
CA GLU A 395 -10.18 16.55 -24.55
C GLU A 395 -9.51 15.44 -25.37
N SER A 396 -9.03 14.39 -24.71
CA SER A 396 -8.40 13.22 -25.35
C SER A 396 -9.38 12.45 -26.24
N TRP A 397 -10.64 12.34 -25.84
CA TRP A 397 -11.70 11.67 -26.61
C TRP A 397 -11.99 12.40 -27.94
N LEU A 398 -11.79 13.71 -27.97
CA LEU A 398 -12.01 14.53 -29.17
C LEU A 398 -10.73 14.72 -30.00
N ALA A 399 -9.58 14.26 -29.52
CA ALA A 399 -8.29 14.45 -30.16
C ALA A 399 -8.06 13.42 -31.30
N ALA A 400 -7.41 13.87 -32.37
CA ALA A 400 -6.97 13.02 -33.47
C ALA A 400 -5.54 12.46 -33.29
N ASP A 401 -4.83 12.87 -32.22
CA ASP A 401 -3.41 12.57 -31.98
C ASP A 401 -3.24 11.48 -30.91
N PRO A 402 -2.68 10.30 -31.24
CA PRO A 402 -2.47 9.21 -30.30
C PRO A 402 -1.50 9.51 -29.14
N ASN A 403 -0.69 10.58 -29.20
CA ASN A 403 0.19 10.95 -28.09
C ASN A 403 -0.52 11.71 -26.96
N ILE A 404 -1.65 12.36 -27.24
CA ILE A 404 -2.54 12.94 -26.21
C ILE A 404 -3.28 11.80 -25.49
N VAL A 405 -3.63 10.75 -26.25
CA VAL A 405 -4.41 9.58 -25.80
C VAL A 405 -3.70 8.77 -24.71
N ALA A 406 -2.37 8.62 -24.75
CA ALA A 406 -1.60 7.81 -23.80
C ALA A 406 -1.71 8.25 -22.32
N GLY A 407 -2.17 9.48 -22.07
CA GLY A 407 -2.39 9.97 -20.71
C GLY A 407 -3.79 9.72 -20.14
N SER A 408 -4.75 9.33 -20.98
CA SER A 408 -6.19 9.18 -20.65
C SER A 408 -6.77 7.81 -21.03
N ASP A 409 -5.97 6.95 -21.66
CA ASP A 409 -6.24 5.54 -21.93
C ASP A 409 -6.02 4.75 -20.65
N ALA A 410 -7.12 4.52 -19.91
CA ALA A 410 -7.08 3.92 -18.60
C ALA A 410 -7.11 2.39 -18.64
N ASN A 411 -7.75 1.81 -19.65
CA ASN A 411 -7.76 0.36 -19.85
C ASN A 411 -6.48 -0.14 -20.58
N GLY A 412 -5.70 0.76 -21.18
CA GLY A 412 -4.46 0.47 -21.88
C GLY A 412 -4.66 -0.15 -23.26
N ASP A 413 -5.82 0.06 -23.89
CA ASP A 413 -6.18 -0.52 -25.19
C ASP A 413 -5.75 0.36 -26.40
N HIS A 414 -5.07 1.47 -26.12
CA HIS A 414 -4.64 2.51 -27.05
C HIS A 414 -5.80 3.28 -27.73
N GLN A 415 -6.97 3.29 -27.11
CA GLN A 415 -8.11 4.11 -27.48
C GLN A 415 -8.60 4.86 -26.24
N VAL A 416 -9.18 6.05 -26.44
CA VAL A 416 -9.90 6.76 -25.37
C VAL A 416 -11.38 6.69 -25.71
N GLY A 417 -12.16 6.04 -24.86
CA GLY A 417 -13.56 5.75 -25.12
C GLY A 417 -14.40 5.51 -23.86
N LEU A 418 -15.49 4.79 -24.06
CA LEU A 418 -16.47 4.52 -23.00
C LEU A 418 -15.92 3.64 -21.87
N GLU A 419 -14.93 2.80 -22.16
CA GLU A 419 -14.30 1.93 -21.17
C GLU A 419 -13.39 2.74 -20.23
N ASP A 420 -12.66 3.72 -20.74
CA ASP A 420 -11.89 4.67 -19.93
C ASP A 420 -12.79 5.58 -19.11
N LEU A 421 -13.89 6.04 -19.70
CA LEU A 421 -14.92 6.76 -18.94
C LEU A 421 -15.52 5.88 -17.85
N ALA A 422 -15.70 4.58 -18.08
CA ALA A 422 -16.20 3.66 -17.06
C ALA A 422 -15.19 3.49 -15.91
N ILE A 423 -13.89 3.46 -16.19
CA ILE A 423 -12.83 3.44 -15.17
C ILE A 423 -12.80 4.76 -14.40
N LEU A 424 -12.75 5.90 -15.11
CA LEU A 424 -12.81 7.23 -14.49
C LEU A 424 -14.05 7.39 -13.64
N SER A 425 -15.24 7.13 -14.19
CA SER A 425 -16.49 7.25 -13.44
C SER A 425 -16.58 6.24 -12.31
N GLY A 426 -16.03 5.04 -12.48
CA GLY A 426 -15.88 4.04 -11.43
C GLY A 426 -15.06 4.59 -10.28
N SER A 427 -13.87 5.15 -10.53
CA SER A 427 -13.00 5.75 -9.53
C SER A 427 -13.56 7.06 -8.95
N TRP A 428 -14.25 7.88 -9.75
CA TRP A 428 -15.00 9.05 -9.30
C TRP A 428 -16.10 8.63 -8.31
N LEU A 429 -16.81 7.55 -8.65
CA LEU A 429 -17.90 7.01 -7.84
C LEU A 429 -17.43 6.10 -6.72
N ASN A 430 -16.16 5.64 -6.72
CA ASN A 430 -15.54 4.76 -5.74
C ASN A 430 -14.64 5.50 -4.74
N GLY A 431 -14.00 6.59 -5.15
CA GLY A 431 -13.11 7.45 -4.36
C GLY A 431 -11.83 6.74 -3.95
N ASN A 432 -10.78 6.78 -4.76
CA ASN A 432 -9.40 6.41 -4.37
C ASN A 432 -8.50 7.50 -4.97
N LEU A 433 -7.80 8.36 -4.21
CA LEU A 433 -6.87 8.11 -3.09
C LEU A 433 -7.03 9.09 -1.91
N ALA A 434 -8.17 9.75 -1.74
CA ALA A 434 -8.34 10.79 -0.74
C ALA A 434 -9.44 10.42 0.27
N PHE A 435 -9.04 9.77 1.36
CA PHE A 435 -9.84 9.52 2.58
C PHE A 435 -11.12 8.68 2.39
N PRO A 436 -11.56 7.91 3.40
CA PRO A 436 -12.85 7.26 3.35
C PRO A 436 -13.98 8.26 3.05
N ARG A 437 -14.99 7.87 2.27
CA ARG A 437 -16.11 8.79 1.97
C ARG A 437 -16.77 9.35 3.22
N GLY A 438 -17.44 10.48 3.07
CA GLY A 438 -18.19 11.08 4.16
C GLY A 438 -17.33 11.89 5.12
N ARG A 439 -16.09 12.22 4.74
CA ARG A 439 -15.29 13.21 5.45
C ARG A 439 -16.05 14.55 5.48
N VAL A 440 -16.12 15.13 6.66
CA VAL A 440 -16.81 16.39 6.96
C VAL A 440 -15.81 17.51 7.13
N ALA A 441 -14.69 17.23 7.79
CA ALA A 441 -13.62 18.18 8.06
C ALA A 441 -12.32 17.44 8.33
N TYR A 442 -11.20 18.06 7.97
CA TYR A 442 -9.85 17.59 8.18
C TYR A 442 -8.93 18.75 8.54
N TRP A 443 -8.32 18.67 9.71
CA TRP A 443 -7.30 19.59 10.18
C TRP A 443 -5.96 18.85 10.17
N ALA A 444 -5.09 19.20 9.23
CA ALA A 444 -3.73 18.65 9.14
C ALA A 444 -2.85 19.10 10.32
N MET A 445 -3.23 20.14 11.07
CA MET A 445 -2.48 20.61 12.23
C MET A 445 -1.04 21.10 11.91
N ASP A 446 -0.80 21.48 10.66
CA ASP A 446 0.46 22.04 10.14
C ASP A 446 0.70 23.53 10.50
N ASP A 447 -0.26 24.18 11.16
CA ASP A 447 -0.25 25.63 11.42
C ASP A 447 0.83 26.03 12.44
N ASN A 448 1.29 27.29 12.38
CA ASN A 448 2.39 27.76 13.22
C ASN A 448 1.94 28.22 14.61
N ALA A 449 2.89 28.27 15.55
CA ALA A 449 2.73 28.82 16.90
C ALA A 449 2.36 30.32 16.98
N ALA A 450 2.16 31.02 15.86
CA ALA A 450 1.64 32.39 15.83
C ALA A 450 0.20 32.46 15.28
N ASP A 451 -0.30 31.37 14.71
CA ASP A 451 -1.56 31.37 13.99
C ASP A 451 -2.73 31.31 14.99
N THR A 452 -3.70 32.18 14.74
CA THR A 452 -4.98 32.23 15.49
C THR A 452 -6.08 31.46 14.77
N VAL A 453 -5.76 30.97 13.57
CA VAL A 453 -6.59 30.18 12.69
C VAL A 453 -5.84 28.89 12.40
N VAL A 454 -6.51 27.75 12.55
CA VAL A 454 -6.04 26.41 12.19
C VAL A 454 -6.78 26.03 10.93
N ALA A 455 -6.07 25.94 9.81
CA ALA A 455 -6.69 25.72 8.51
C ALA A 455 -7.37 24.34 8.45
N GLU A 456 -8.57 24.30 7.87
CA GLU A 456 -9.17 23.04 7.44
C GLU A 456 -8.68 22.74 6.00
N THR A 457 -8.00 21.61 5.83
CA THR A 457 -7.22 21.28 4.63
C THR A 457 -8.10 20.97 3.41
N GLY A 458 -9.40 20.71 3.60
CA GLY A 458 -10.37 20.40 2.53
C GLY A 458 -11.02 21.60 1.85
N GLY A 459 -10.87 22.82 2.39
CA GLY A 459 -11.54 24.01 1.87
C GLY A 459 -13.05 24.03 2.14
N ASP A 460 -13.53 23.21 3.07
CA ASP A 460 -14.96 23.09 3.43
C ASP A 460 -15.44 24.24 4.33
N GLY A 461 -14.51 25.14 4.72
CA GLY A 461 -14.80 26.37 5.46
C GLY A 461 -14.94 26.19 6.96
N PHE A 462 -14.35 25.13 7.53
CA PHE A 462 -14.37 24.84 8.98
C PHE A 462 -13.06 25.17 9.69
N ASP A 463 -12.36 26.22 9.23
CA ASP A 463 -11.15 26.71 9.88
C ASP A 463 -11.37 26.90 11.38
N GLY A 464 -10.49 26.29 12.17
CA GLY A 464 -10.53 26.34 13.62
C GLY A 464 -9.98 27.67 14.14
N SER A 465 -10.57 28.22 15.19
CA SER A 465 -9.97 29.36 15.90
C SER A 465 -9.13 28.85 17.08
N ALA A 466 -7.80 28.97 17.01
CA ALA A 466 -6.89 28.64 18.11
C ALA A 466 -7.06 29.64 19.27
N ARG A 467 -7.10 29.14 20.51
CA ARG A 467 -7.27 29.97 21.72
C ARG A 467 -6.07 29.82 22.65
N ARG A 468 -5.42 30.96 22.97
CA ARG A 468 -4.30 31.14 23.93
C ARG A 468 -3.00 30.39 23.61
N ASN A 469 -2.60 30.43 22.35
CA ASN A 469 -1.29 30.02 21.86
C ASN A 469 -0.15 30.76 22.62
N THR A 470 0.48 30.10 23.58
CA THR A 470 1.68 30.60 24.25
C THR A 470 2.78 29.55 24.18
N GLU A 471 3.64 29.73 23.18
CA GLU A 471 5.04 29.30 23.09
C GLU A 471 5.43 27.93 22.52
N THR A 472 4.52 27.06 22.06
CA THR A 472 4.89 25.98 21.11
C THR A 472 3.62 25.31 20.59
N MET A 473 3.05 25.78 19.47
CA MET A 473 2.03 25.01 18.74
C MET A 473 2.55 24.42 17.43
N ALA A 474 3.86 24.40 17.18
CA ALA A 474 4.39 23.67 16.04
C ALA A 474 5.43 22.68 16.55
N THR A 475 5.16 21.40 16.37
CA THR A 475 6.08 20.30 16.67
C THR A 475 6.15 19.37 15.46
N GLU A 476 7.12 18.47 15.45
CA GLU A 476 7.22 17.46 14.40
C GLU A 476 6.01 16.52 14.50
N GLY A 477 5.17 16.54 13.46
CA GLY A 477 3.97 15.73 13.36
C GLY A 477 4.27 14.30 12.97
N ARG A 478 3.21 13.51 12.83
CA ARG A 478 3.27 12.24 12.15
C ARG A 478 3.33 12.43 10.64
N ILE A 479 2.60 13.41 10.11
CA ILE A 479 2.59 13.81 8.71
C ILE A 479 2.74 15.34 8.68
N GLY A 480 3.91 15.84 8.28
CA GLY A 480 4.17 17.28 8.32
C GLY A 480 4.39 17.80 9.74
N GLY A 481 3.68 18.87 10.09
CA GLY A 481 3.67 19.49 11.40
C GLY A 481 2.56 18.94 12.30
N ALA A 482 2.56 19.35 13.56
CA ALA A 482 1.50 19.06 14.51
C ALA A 482 1.30 20.21 15.48
N LEU A 483 0.09 20.31 16.02
CA LEU A 483 -0.22 21.27 17.07
C LEU A 483 0.02 20.63 18.45
N GLU A 484 0.86 21.31 19.24
CA GLU A 484 1.14 20.95 20.63
C GLU A 484 0.22 21.76 21.58
N PHE A 485 -0.29 21.06 22.60
CA PHE A 485 -1.21 21.58 23.61
C PHE A 485 -0.53 21.42 24.98
N ASP A 486 -0.47 22.50 25.76
CA ASP A 486 0.24 22.54 27.05
C ASP A 486 -0.57 21.95 28.23
N GLY A 487 -1.81 21.52 28.01
CA GLY A 487 -2.73 21.08 29.08
C GLY A 487 -3.32 22.22 29.92
N ALA A 488 -3.05 23.49 29.58
CA ALA A 488 -3.36 24.65 30.42
C ALA A 488 -3.89 25.89 29.68
N GLY A 489 -3.71 26.11 28.41
CA GLY A 489 -4.14 27.34 27.71
C GLY A 489 -5.01 27.03 26.51
N ASP A 490 -4.82 25.83 25.97
CA ASP A 490 -4.91 25.63 24.53
C ASP A 490 -6.11 24.78 24.13
N TRP A 491 -6.81 25.23 23.09
CA TRP A 491 -7.84 24.47 22.39
C TRP A 491 -8.16 25.11 21.04
N ILE A 492 -8.80 24.35 20.16
CA ILE A 492 -9.26 24.81 18.86
C ILE A 492 -10.78 24.82 18.87
N ASP A 493 -11.33 25.92 18.37
CA ASP A 493 -12.78 26.11 18.24
C ASP A 493 -13.17 26.05 16.77
N CYS A 494 -13.66 24.89 16.34
CA CYS A 494 -14.02 24.60 14.94
C CYS A 494 -15.41 25.15 14.56
N GLY A 495 -16.12 25.79 15.50
CA GLY A 495 -17.37 26.49 15.22
C GLY A 495 -18.65 25.69 15.50
N THR A 496 -19.76 26.18 14.94
CA THR A 496 -21.13 25.74 15.28
C THR A 496 -21.95 25.31 14.06
N ASP A 497 -21.30 25.07 12.92
CA ASP A 497 -22.01 24.65 11.72
C ASP A 497 -22.63 23.27 11.91
N VAL A 498 -23.88 23.11 11.49
CA VAL A 498 -24.63 21.86 11.65
C VAL A 498 -23.99 20.68 10.91
N LYS A 499 -23.20 20.93 9.86
CA LYS A 499 -22.47 19.89 9.13
C LYS A 499 -21.45 19.18 10.00
N LEU A 500 -20.90 19.84 11.01
CA LEU A 500 -19.99 19.25 12.00
C LEU A 500 -20.71 18.30 12.98
N PHE A 501 -22.03 18.16 12.88
CA PHE A 501 -22.88 17.43 13.84
C PHE A 501 -23.64 16.24 13.22
N PRO A 502 -22.97 15.33 12.51
CA PRO A 502 -23.65 14.22 11.83
C PRO A 502 -24.23 13.19 12.81
N GLU A 503 -25.31 12.48 12.44
CA GLU A 503 -25.98 11.52 13.33
C GLU A 503 -25.10 10.29 13.63
N ALA A 504 -24.62 9.61 12.58
CA ALA A 504 -23.53 8.65 12.65
C ALA A 504 -22.21 9.36 12.38
N TRP A 505 -21.14 8.98 13.05
CA TRP A 505 -19.88 9.71 12.91
C TRP A 505 -18.65 8.91 13.31
N THR A 506 -17.52 9.27 12.72
CA THR A 506 -16.20 8.77 13.09
C THR A 506 -15.28 9.95 13.32
N VAL A 507 -14.48 9.91 14.38
CA VAL A 507 -13.35 10.82 14.55
C VAL A 507 -12.08 10.00 14.63
N CYS A 508 -11.04 10.43 13.92
CA CYS A 508 -9.69 9.92 14.08
C CYS A 508 -8.67 11.04 14.21
N ALA A 509 -7.53 10.71 14.81
CA ALA A 509 -6.40 11.61 14.97
C ALA A 509 -5.13 10.80 15.28
N TRP A 510 -3.98 11.33 14.88
CA TRP A 510 -2.71 10.99 15.50
C TRP A 510 -2.57 11.79 16.79
N VAL A 511 -2.22 11.12 17.89
CA VAL A 511 -2.07 11.75 19.21
C VAL A 511 -0.80 11.29 19.89
N LYS A 512 -0.07 12.23 20.50
CA LYS A 512 1.09 11.98 21.36
C LYS A 512 0.79 12.53 22.74
N CYS A 513 0.24 11.69 23.62
CA CYS A 513 -0.29 12.14 24.90
C CYS A 513 0.78 12.13 26.00
N MET A 514 0.90 13.25 26.72
CA MET A 514 1.81 13.43 27.85
C MET A 514 1.08 13.63 29.19
N ASP A 515 -0.25 13.79 29.15
CA ASP A 515 -1.08 14.10 30.32
C ASP A 515 -1.23 12.90 31.27
N THR A 516 -1.17 13.15 32.58
CA THR A 516 -1.48 12.14 33.61
C THR A 516 -2.95 12.16 34.06
N ALA A 517 -3.74 13.16 33.65
CA ALA A 517 -5.16 13.34 34.00
C ALA A 517 -6.12 12.65 33.00
N THR A 518 -7.28 13.28 32.74
CA THR A 518 -8.36 12.74 31.89
C THR A 518 -8.64 13.69 30.71
N PRO A 519 -7.74 13.79 29.73
CA PRO A 519 -7.84 14.78 28.67
C PRO A 519 -8.99 14.50 27.70
N THR A 520 -9.51 15.57 27.10
CA THR A 520 -10.55 15.50 26.06
C THR A 520 -9.90 15.76 24.70
N LEU A 521 -10.08 14.80 23.78
CA LEU A 521 -9.58 14.93 22.40
C LEU A 521 -10.48 15.85 21.60
N ILE A 522 -11.77 15.51 21.54
CA ILE A 522 -12.78 16.28 20.81
C ILE A 522 -14.10 16.30 21.60
N SER A 523 -14.81 17.42 21.58
CA SER A 523 -16.12 17.56 22.24
C SER A 523 -17.09 18.40 21.43
N PHE A 524 -18.39 18.10 21.54
CA PHE A 524 -19.44 18.67 20.70
C PHE A 524 -20.42 19.57 21.48
N GLY A 525 -19.91 20.56 22.23
CA GLY A 525 -20.72 21.62 22.85
C GLY A 525 -21.51 21.16 24.10
N GLY A 526 -21.59 22.00 25.14
CA GLY A 526 -22.19 21.59 26.41
C GLY A 526 -21.63 20.24 26.90
N SER A 527 -22.32 19.47 27.73
CA SER A 527 -21.75 18.25 28.30
C SER A 527 -21.60 17.02 27.36
N TYR A 528 -21.86 17.10 26.05
CA TYR A 528 -22.23 15.91 25.25
C TYR A 528 -22.01 16.07 23.74
N PRO A 529 -22.03 14.98 22.93
CA PRO A 529 -21.06 13.88 22.86
C PRO A 529 -19.60 14.36 22.88
N ALA A 530 -18.70 13.48 23.29
CA ALA A 530 -17.27 13.79 23.38
C ALA A 530 -16.43 12.52 23.32
N VAL A 531 -15.27 12.61 22.69
CA VAL A 531 -14.22 11.59 22.77
C VAL A 531 -13.26 12.00 23.87
N LYS A 532 -13.10 11.13 24.86
CA LYS A 532 -12.16 11.37 25.96
C LYS A 532 -11.13 10.28 26.02
N LEU A 533 -9.87 10.70 26.11
CA LEU A 533 -8.78 9.82 26.46
C LEU A 533 -8.70 9.77 27.99
N GLN A 534 -9.79 9.32 28.64
CA GLN A 534 -9.82 9.24 30.10
C GLN A 534 -8.87 8.13 30.54
N GLN A 535 -7.82 8.47 31.27
CA GLN A 535 -6.94 7.45 31.82
C GLN A 535 -6.79 7.67 33.33
N ASN A 536 -7.77 7.18 34.08
CA ASN A 536 -7.64 6.97 35.53
C ASN A 536 -6.62 5.84 35.81
N ASP A 537 -6.44 5.47 37.09
CA ASP A 537 -5.53 4.40 37.56
C ASP A 537 -5.66 3.03 36.84
N LYS A 538 -6.66 2.85 35.96
CA LYS A 538 -6.91 1.65 35.14
C LYS A 538 -6.80 1.84 33.62
N GLY A 539 -6.46 3.02 33.09
CA GLY A 539 -5.94 3.06 31.72
C GLY A 539 -6.92 3.28 30.54
N ARG A 540 -8.24 3.48 30.72
CA ARG A 540 -9.24 3.14 29.67
C ARG A 540 -9.85 4.33 28.88
N PRO A 541 -9.54 4.50 27.58
CA PRO A 541 -10.22 5.46 26.72
C PRO A 541 -11.74 5.25 26.71
N LEU A 542 -12.50 6.30 26.45
CA LEU A 542 -13.96 6.22 26.42
C LEU A 542 -14.59 7.26 25.50
N ILE A 543 -15.79 6.95 25.02
CA ILE A 543 -16.64 7.87 24.26
C ILE A 543 -17.96 8.14 24.99
N TYR A 544 -18.45 9.38 24.89
CA TYR A 544 -19.77 9.80 25.36
C TYR A 544 -20.72 10.06 24.18
N LEU A 545 -21.96 9.59 24.29
CA LEU A 545 -23.10 9.92 23.41
C LEU A 545 -24.27 10.47 24.22
N GLY A 546 -24.03 11.50 25.04
CA GLY A 546 -25.06 12.06 25.93
C GLY A 546 -24.65 12.03 27.40
N GLN A 547 -25.56 12.47 28.28
CA GLN A 547 -25.26 12.62 29.71
C GLN A 547 -25.22 11.29 30.41
N TYR A 548 -24.08 10.95 30.99
CA TYR A 548 -23.86 9.63 31.58
C TYR A 548 -24.10 8.48 30.59
N ASN A 549 -24.09 8.77 29.29
CA ASN A 549 -24.19 7.78 28.23
C ASN A 549 -22.79 7.58 27.64
N TYR A 550 -22.11 6.49 28.00
CA TYR A 550 -20.70 6.27 27.67
C TYR A 550 -20.35 4.80 27.43
N ARG A 551 -19.24 4.57 26.74
CA ARG A 551 -18.60 3.27 26.59
C ARG A 551 -17.11 3.37 26.83
N TYR A 552 -16.59 2.52 27.71
CA TYR A 552 -15.16 2.32 27.91
C TYR A 552 -14.59 1.36 26.88
N PHE A 553 -13.29 1.46 26.62
CA PHE A 553 -12.53 0.50 25.84
C PHE A 553 -11.36 -0.04 26.66
N ASN A 554 -11.16 -1.36 26.63
CA ASN A 554 -10.08 -2.05 27.34
C ASN A 554 -8.83 -2.03 26.46
N ALA A 555 -7.84 -1.21 26.80
CA ALA A 555 -6.57 -1.13 26.06
C ALA A 555 -5.71 -2.42 26.08
N GLY A 556 -6.18 -3.53 26.66
CA GLY A 556 -5.51 -4.83 26.60
C GLY A 556 -4.11 -4.85 27.25
N ALA A 557 -3.24 -5.75 26.77
CA ALA A 557 -1.83 -5.87 27.15
C ALA A 557 -0.93 -4.81 26.47
N TRP A 558 -1.53 -3.81 25.82
CA TRP A 558 -0.89 -2.79 25.01
C TRP A 558 -0.81 -1.51 25.84
N THR A 559 0.42 -1.11 26.06
CA THR A 559 0.87 -0.06 26.96
C THR A 559 0.23 1.28 26.61
N THR A 560 -0.40 1.88 27.63
CA THR A 560 -0.77 3.29 27.81
C THR A 560 -0.47 4.28 26.66
N LEU A 561 -1.48 5.08 26.26
CA LEU A 561 -1.33 6.26 25.39
C LEU A 561 -0.40 7.36 25.98
N LYS A 562 -0.07 7.27 27.27
CA LYS A 562 0.86 8.16 28.00
C LYS A 562 2.32 7.72 27.94
N ASP A 563 2.74 7.15 26.83
CA ASP A 563 4.13 6.75 26.61
C ASP A 563 4.93 7.82 25.86
N GLY A 564 4.28 8.95 25.54
CA GLY A 564 4.87 10.02 24.76
C GLY A 564 5.22 9.58 23.32
N GLN A 565 4.61 8.51 22.82
CA GLN A 565 4.70 8.08 21.43
C GLN A 565 3.45 8.50 20.65
N TRP A 566 3.58 8.54 19.33
CA TRP A 566 2.46 8.76 18.42
C TRP A 566 1.59 7.51 18.35
N HIS A 567 0.29 7.70 18.54
CA HIS A 567 -0.72 6.68 18.35
C HIS A 567 -1.85 7.20 17.47
N HIS A 568 -2.33 6.37 16.55
CA HIS A 568 -3.53 6.67 15.78
C HIS A 568 -4.75 6.17 16.55
N VAL A 569 -5.64 7.08 16.93
CA VAL A 569 -6.89 6.75 17.62
C VAL A 569 -8.06 7.00 16.67
N ALA A 570 -8.97 6.04 16.57
CA ALA A 570 -10.23 6.22 15.84
C ALA A 570 -11.41 5.76 16.69
N PHE A 571 -12.44 6.60 16.78
CA PHE A 571 -13.69 6.29 17.46
C PHE A 571 -14.84 6.33 16.47
N VAL A 572 -15.55 5.22 16.37
CA VAL A 572 -16.62 5.00 15.40
C VAL A 572 -17.95 4.90 16.14
N VAL A 573 -18.90 5.74 15.74
CA VAL A 573 -20.23 5.80 16.33
C VAL A 573 -21.28 5.60 15.23
N PRO A 574 -22.09 4.54 15.30
CA PRO A 574 -23.05 4.23 14.23
C PRO A 574 -24.33 5.07 14.27
N GLY A 575 -24.57 5.87 15.31
CA GLY A 575 -25.74 6.72 15.42
C GLY A 575 -25.77 7.63 16.65
N SER A 576 -26.88 8.33 16.86
CA SER A 576 -27.03 9.34 17.90
C SER A 576 -28.05 8.97 19.00
N GLN A 577 -28.63 7.77 18.95
CA GLN A 577 -29.55 7.28 19.99
C GLN A 577 -28.79 6.77 21.21
N ALA A 578 -29.50 6.60 22.33
CA ALA A 578 -28.88 6.18 23.59
C ALA A 578 -28.26 4.79 23.51
N GLU A 579 -28.95 3.89 22.84
CA GLU A 579 -28.55 2.53 22.53
C GLU A 579 -27.34 2.42 21.59
N ASP A 580 -27.10 3.40 20.70
CA ASP A 580 -26.03 3.35 19.69
C ASP A 580 -24.63 3.34 20.34
N ILE A 581 -24.52 3.84 21.58
CA ILE A 581 -23.28 3.75 22.36
C ILE A 581 -22.82 2.30 22.52
N THR A 582 -23.76 1.34 22.56
CA THR A 582 -23.47 -0.09 22.73
C THR A 582 -22.87 -0.72 21.48
N LEU A 583 -22.90 0.00 20.36
CA LEU A 583 -22.32 -0.39 19.08
C LEU A 583 -21.08 0.44 18.73
N ALA A 584 -20.77 1.51 19.47
CA ALA A 584 -19.58 2.33 19.24
C ALA A 584 -18.28 1.52 19.38
N THR A 585 -17.39 1.60 18.40
CA THR A 585 -16.09 0.91 18.40
C THR A 585 -14.94 1.90 18.52
N MET A 586 -13.78 1.40 18.94
CA MET A 586 -12.54 2.15 18.98
C MET A 586 -11.47 1.31 18.30
N TYR A 587 -10.58 1.99 17.59
CA TYR A 587 -9.36 1.43 17.04
C TYR A 587 -8.17 2.22 17.59
N LEU A 588 -7.08 1.49 17.85
CA LEU A 588 -5.79 2.03 18.24
C LEU A 588 -4.74 1.44 17.31
N ASP A 589 -3.98 2.30 16.63
CA ASP A 589 -2.93 1.93 15.67
C ASP A 589 -3.43 0.92 14.61
N GLY A 590 -4.65 1.18 14.10
CA GLY A 590 -5.31 0.34 13.10
C GLY A 590 -5.93 -0.95 13.63
N GLN A 591 -5.84 -1.24 14.93
CA GLN A 591 -6.39 -2.47 15.53
C GLN A 591 -7.63 -2.18 16.40
N SER A 592 -8.65 -3.04 16.29
CA SER A 592 -9.85 -2.92 17.11
C SER A 592 -9.57 -3.12 18.61
N VAL A 593 -10.13 -2.24 19.45
CA VAL A 593 -9.99 -2.27 20.90
C VAL A 593 -11.22 -2.88 21.54
N ALA A 594 -11.01 -3.89 22.38
CA ALA A 594 -12.10 -4.60 23.04
C ALA A 594 -12.96 -3.66 23.89
N ALA A 595 -14.28 -3.72 23.71
CA ALA A 595 -15.22 -2.95 24.51
C ALA A 595 -15.15 -3.29 26.01
N GLY A 596 -15.27 -2.27 26.84
CA GLY A 596 -15.38 -2.34 28.29
C GLY A 596 -16.80 -2.12 28.78
N ALA A 597 -16.93 -1.59 30.00
CA ALA A 597 -18.23 -1.27 30.57
C ALA A 597 -18.93 -0.16 29.76
N THR A 598 -20.24 -0.30 29.60
CA THR A 598 -21.08 0.62 28.85
C THR A 598 -22.27 1.03 29.70
N ARG A 599 -22.67 2.29 29.61
CA ARG A 599 -23.92 2.81 30.14
C ARG A 599 -24.67 3.49 28.99
N SER A 600 -25.89 3.04 28.71
CA SER A 600 -26.69 3.42 27.54
C SER A 600 -28.10 3.93 27.88
N ASP A 601 -28.33 4.34 29.13
CA ASP A 601 -29.62 4.79 29.67
C ASP A 601 -29.63 6.29 30.03
N GLY A 602 -28.56 7.00 29.68
CA GLY A 602 -28.42 8.44 29.90
C GLY A 602 -29.17 9.28 28.88
N PRO A 603 -29.62 10.51 29.22
CA PRO A 603 -30.34 11.35 28.27
C PRO A 603 -29.43 11.80 27.12
N GLN A 604 -30.01 11.79 25.91
CA GLN A 604 -29.38 12.32 24.70
C GLN A 604 -29.26 13.84 24.74
N ALA A 605 -28.28 14.36 24.02
CA ALA A 605 -28.07 15.80 23.92
C ALA A 605 -27.54 16.19 22.55
N ALA A 606 -28.01 17.35 22.08
CA ALA A 606 -27.66 17.89 20.78
C ALA A 606 -26.20 18.34 20.73
N LYS A 607 -25.53 18.03 19.63
CA LYS A 607 -24.24 18.60 19.26
C LYS A 607 -24.45 20.07 18.86
N THR A 608 -23.66 20.99 19.41
CA THR A 608 -23.86 22.43 19.20
C THR A 608 -22.60 23.23 18.88
N ARG A 609 -21.42 22.70 19.22
CA ARG A 609 -20.12 23.36 18.95
C ARG A 609 -19.01 22.34 18.94
N LEU A 610 -18.16 22.32 17.93
CA LEU A 610 -17.01 21.40 17.90
C LEU A 610 -15.77 22.07 18.49
N LEU A 611 -15.21 21.47 19.54
CA LEU A 611 -13.94 21.89 20.15
C LEU A 611 -12.94 20.73 20.14
N ILE A 612 -11.68 21.02 19.83
CA ILE A 612 -10.55 20.09 19.91
C ILE A 612 -9.66 20.49 21.10
N GLY A 613 -9.22 19.52 21.89
CA GLY A 613 -8.29 19.71 23.01
C GLY A 613 -8.92 20.15 24.34
N ILE A 614 -10.25 20.33 24.42
CA ILE A 614 -10.93 20.73 25.66
C ILE A 614 -12.32 20.11 25.81
N ASN A 615 -12.76 19.91 27.06
CA ASN A 615 -14.16 19.62 27.35
C ASN A 615 -15.00 20.91 27.30
N SER A 616 -15.83 21.01 26.26
CA SER A 616 -16.75 22.12 26.02
C SER A 616 -17.74 22.42 27.15
N ALA A 617 -18.01 21.46 28.03
CA ALA A 617 -18.97 21.63 29.12
C ALA A 617 -18.40 22.30 30.37
N THR A 618 -17.20 21.89 30.74
CA THR A 618 -16.57 22.32 31.99
C THR A 618 -15.52 23.39 31.76
N GLY A 619 -15.02 23.53 30.53
CA GLY A 619 -13.82 24.33 30.24
C GLY A 619 -12.57 23.80 30.97
N GLN A 620 -12.57 22.50 31.30
CA GLN A 620 -11.53 21.77 32.02
C GLN A 620 -11.15 20.52 31.20
N GLN A 621 -10.31 19.63 31.74
CA GLN A 621 -9.91 18.38 31.06
C GLN A 621 -9.26 18.65 29.71
N ARG A 622 -8.30 19.59 29.74
CA ARG A 622 -7.52 20.03 28.57
C ARG A 622 -6.56 18.93 28.15
N PHE A 623 -6.34 18.80 26.86
CA PHE A 623 -5.34 17.89 26.32
C PHE A 623 -3.93 18.44 26.55
N ALA A 624 -3.00 17.58 26.95
CA ALA A 624 -1.58 17.90 27.06
C ALA A 624 -0.77 16.92 26.23
N GLY A 625 -0.04 17.42 25.23
CA GLY A 625 0.64 16.62 24.22
C GLY A 625 0.44 17.19 22.82
N ALA A 626 0.75 16.40 21.79
CA ALA A 626 0.58 16.82 20.39
C ALA A 626 -0.58 16.08 19.70
N MET A 627 -1.26 16.76 18.78
CA MET A 627 -2.24 16.17 17.87
C MET A 627 -1.88 16.48 16.43
N ASP A 628 -2.17 15.52 15.58
CA ASP A 628 -1.95 15.61 14.14
C ASP A 628 -3.10 14.91 13.40
N GLU A 629 -3.37 15.31 12.17
CA GLU A 629 -4.31 14.66 11.25
C GLU A 629 -5.71 14.42 11.85
N VAL A 630 -6.33 15.46 12.43
CA VAL A 630 -7.65 15.31 13.05
C VAL A 630 -8.73 15.34 11.99
N MET A 631 -9.53 14.27 11.89
CA MET A 631 -10.59 14.15 10.88
C MET A 631 -11.94 13.80 11.51
N LEU A 632 -13.00 14.30 10.89
CA LEU A 632 -14.40 13.99 11.21
C LEU A 632 -15.09 13.41 9.98
N PHE A 633 -15.81 12.31 10.15
CA PHE A 633 -16.65 11.69 9.12
C PHE A 633 -18.12 11.66 9.56
N ASN A 634 -19.05 11.76 8.61
CA ASN A 634 -20.50 11.73 8.81
C ASN A 634 -21.11 10.32 8.79
N ARG A 635 -20.28 9.30 9.01
CA ARG A 635 -20.71 7.90 9.08
C ARG A 635 -19.79 7.09 9.98
N ALA A 636 -20.24 5.88 10.29
CA ALA A 636 -19.37 4.87 10.86
C ALA A 636 -18.44 4.30 9.77
N LEU A 637 -17.13 4.38 10.00
CA LEU A 637 -16.12 3.75 9.14
C LEU A 637 -15.99 2.26 9.44
N THR A 638 -15.59 1.48 8.45
CA THR A 638 -15.22 0.06 8.61
C THR A 638 -13.81 -0.07 9.19
N GLU A 639 -13.45 -1.26 9.68
CA GLU A 639 -12.08 -1.53 10.15
C GLU A 639 -11.03 -1.34 9.05
N GLU A 640 -11.33 -1.78 7.83
CA GLU A 640 -10.45 -1.59 6.66
C GLU A 640 -10.22 -0.10 6.37
N GLU A 641 -11.27 0.72 6.42
CA GLU A 641 -11.16 2.16 6.19
C GLU A 641 -10.32 2.85 7.29
N VAL A 642 -10.44 2.39 8.54
CA VAL A 642 -9.62 2.89 9.65
C VAL A 642 -8.15 2.44 9.52
N GLN A 643 -7.91 1.23 9.02
CA GLN A 643 -6.55 0.74 8.73
C GLN A 643 -5.90 1.53 7.59
N THR A 644 -6.67 1.89 6.56
CA THR A 644 -6.20 2.79 5.50
C THR A 644 -5.79 4.14 6.06
N LEU A 645 -6.60 4.74 6.94
CA LEU A 645 -6.27 6.01 7.61
C LEU A 645 -5.03 5.93 8.51
N PHE A 646 -4.80 4.78 9.16
CA PHE A 646 -3.57 4.53 9.93
C PHE A 646 -2.32 4.35 9.05
N GLY A 647 -2.51 3.89 7.81
CA GLY A 647 -1.43 3.69 6.84
C GLY A 647 -0.98 4.95 6.11
N LEU A 648 -1.70 6.07 6.30
CA LEU A 648 -1.27 7.42 5.95
C LEU A 648 -0.17 7.86 6.92
#